data_AF-A0A9P8HLK5-F1
#
_entry.id   AF-A0A9P8HLK5-F1
#
_cell.length_a   1.000
_cell.length_b   1.000
_cell.length_c   1.000
_cell.angle_alpha   90.00
_cell.angle_beta   90.00
_cell.angle_gamma   90.00
#
_symmetry.space_group_name_H-M   'P 1'
#
loop_
_entity.id
_entity.type
_entity.pdbx_description
1 polymer ?
#
loop_
_entity_poly.entity_id
_entity_poly.type
_entity_poly.pdbx_seq_one_letter_code
_entity_poly.pdbx_strand_id
1 'polypeptide(L)'
;MGHRPSREEVATPNAVETFRNSSNIQAPVTVTSRLQIDPSRVVTRQKNLVFRVTGLPASQTNDALVDFIRKNLLKGEEQSQSKVTASIVPSCSNNKQETVALVEFGGRVPDFLSALDANPLEDWQVEMGDVDINFDQHFFGFTQLYTPKADKPVTADIIAITGLDGHAYGSWRGKGNLGRMWLRHFLSKDLPYCRTMTYGYNSKLSARGIDTIMDYSRGLMEALKKIRNTEELRQRPLFFIAHSFGGIILAHCLVKAVQTNEDDHPTVATLHKATYGMLLFGIPHKGLVVNDIEKMLAGRDNHPRSALLQQIRVKSDLLENQLTDFKNLVLDRKVVSFYETRQTRQLQFDSDSQRWERTGDFITKVDNDSALLQLPDFMEDKIPLDSDHSMMVKFGNRNDTGYTSVLDKLQQFEQEASNVVKARFSRVQRTSTVKYFIPYTSNPDFVGRSEILKLLKDQLGHTRRTNSTSQARASLYGLGGTGKTQIALEYAFQLQKTHPTVSVFWIHASSAARFRQAFASIAQKYDITGYAEPKVDMPLLVRGWLEEKDRGEWLMIIDNADDMQLFFGQPAGTTTSPSKEKDEEHLARYLPECAHGTILITTRNKQVGVRMTKGQQPIEVLRMNEEESAQLLRARLKDTSATVAQLSALSSQLEHLPLALAQAAAFIQETSITVHKYLQLLSNSDMDIVHLLSRDFETVGRDTEAPQAVAQTWMLSFQQIEQQHALASELLSFMSILDRQDIPAEFLSHYGEQAGDGVPRGEMELTEALGILKAFSFVTETTDSGSFDMHRLVQLVTRKWLTSRGTISRFSTEALMTVSNM
;
A
#
# COMPACT_ATOMS: atom_id res chain seq x y z
N MET A 1 62.13 48.42 4.93
CA MET A 1 62.75 47.53 5.93
C MET A 1 62.25 46.12 5.60
N GLY A 2 62.96 45.29 4.82
CA GLY A 2 64.26 44.66 5.15
C GLY A 2 63.96 43.45 6.05
N HIS A 3 64.18 42.18 5.71
CA HIS A 3 65.08 41.53 4.76
C HIS A 3 64.52 40.15 4.32
N ARG A 4 64.62 39.86 3.02
CA ARG A 4 64.87 38.52 2.42
C ARG A 4 66.41 38.28 2.43
N PRO A 5 67.02 37.17 1.91
CA PRO A 5 66.50 36.04 1.10
C PRO A 5 67.10 34.66 1.55
N SER A 6 66.74 33.49 0.98
CA SER A 6 67.29 32.89 -0.26
C SER A 6 66.41 31.72 -0.71
N ARG A 7 65.76 31.74 -1.90
CA ARG A 7 66.26 31.59 -3.30
C ARG A 7 66.68 30.14 -3.61
N GLU A 8 66.37 29.51 -4.75
CA GLU A 8 65.71 29.81 -6.05
C GLU A 8 65.46 28.42 -6.72
N GLU A 9 64.31 28.12 -7.35
CA GLU A 9 63.95 28.28 -8.80
C GLU A 9 64.95 27.64 -9.78
N VAL A 10 64.52 26.87 -10.80
CA VAL A 10 64.10 27.27 -12.18
C VAL A 10 63.69 25.95 -12.90
N ALA A 11 62.51 25.71 -13.49
CA ALA A 11 61.80 26.25 -14.69
C ALA A 11 62.29 25.77 -16.09
N THR A 12 61.53 24.83 -16.68
CA THR A 12 61.08 24.75 -18.11
C THR A 12 62.14 24.54 -19.25
N PRO A 13 61.78 24.57 -20.56
CA PRO A 13 61.45 23.41 -21.42
C PRO A 13 62.34 23.31 -22.70
N ASN A 14 62.26 22.22 -23.47
CA ASN A 14 62.82 22.13 -24.84
C ASN A 14 61.92 21.20 -25.69
N ALA A 15 61.23 21.71 -26.73
CA ALA A 15 61.64 21.86 -28.14
C ALA A 15 60.96 20.73 -28.99
N VAL A 16 59.91 20.97 -29.78
CA VAL A 16 59.81 21.62 -31.11
C VAL A 16 60.43 20.77 -32.25
N GLU A 17 59.56 20.32 -33.16
CA GLU A 17 59.76 19.98 -34.60
C GLU A 17 60.60 18.73 -34.97
N THR A 18 60.35 17.93 -36.02
CA THR A 18 59.44 17.94 -37.19
C THR A 18 59.50 16.58 -37.94
N PHE A 19 58.63 16.40 -38.96
CA PHE A 19 58.59 15.41 -40.06
C PHE A 19 57.80 14.11 -39.81
N ARG A 20 56.54 13.95 -40.25
CA ARG A 20 55.96 13.79 -41.62
C ARG A 20 56.46 12.58 -42.44
N ASN A 21 55.49 11.70 -42.71
CA ASN A 21 55.22 10.89 -43.91
C ASN A 21 56.27 9.89 -44.43
N SER A 22 55.89 8.61 -44.53
CA SER A 22 55.56 7.97 -45.82
C SER A 22 55.25 6.46 -45.71
N SER A 23 54.05 6.09 -46.17
CA SER A 23 53.68 4.97 -47.06
C SER A 23 54.46 3.65 -47.09
N ASN A 24 53.71 2.54 -46.91
CA ASN A 24 53.75 1.23 -47.60
C ASN A 24 55.08 0.45 -47.79
N ILE A 25 55.10 -0.83 -47.39
CA ILE A 25 55.17 -2.02 -48.28
C ILE A 25 55.09 -3.36 -47.47
N GLN A 26 54.44 -4.32 -48.12
CA GLN A 26 54.09 -5.74 -47.89
C GLN A 26 55.01 -6.71 -47.10
N ALA A 27 54.37 -7.53 -46.23
CA ALA A 27 54.29 -9.02 -46.12
C ALA A 27 55.57 -9.93 -46.15
N PRO A 28 55.46 -11.25 -45.89
CA PRO A 28 54.96 -11.99 -44.70
C PRO A 28 55.98 -13.05 -44.20
N VAL A 29 55.86 -13.58 -42.97
CA VAL A 29 56.52 -14.85 -42.58
C VAL A 29 55.58 -15.73 -41.76
N THR A 30 55.26 -16.88 -42.35
CA THR A 30 54.57 -18.03 -41.77
C THR A 30 55.58 -18.90 -41.00
N VAL A 31 55.28 -19.33 -39.78
CA VAL A 31 55.86 -20.56 -39.22
C VAL A 31 54.78 -21.37 -38.53
N THR A 32 54.50 -22.53 -39.13
CA THR A 32 53.73 -23.66 -38.64
C THR A 32 54.47 -24.40 -37.52
N SER A 33 53.78 -24.74 -36.44
CA SER A 33 54.09 -25.94 -35.64
C SER A 33 52.80 -26.60 -35.18
N ARG A 34 52.41 -27.67 -35.89
CA ARG A 34 51.38 -28.62 -35.47
C ARG A 34 51.94 -29.46 -34.31
N LEU A 35 51.37 -29.31 -33.12
CA LEU A 35 51.42 -30.36 -32.10
C LEU A 35 50.30 -31.35 -32.44
N GLN A 36 50.68 -32.52 -32.96
CA GLN A 36 49.80 -33.68 -33.06
C GLN A 36 49.41 -34.12 -31.64
N ILE A 37 48.16 -33.92 -31.29
CA ILE A 37 47.55 -34.56 -30.12
C ILE A 37 47.08 -35.94 -30.61
N ASP A 38 47.64 -36.99 -30.02
CA ASP A 38 47.22 -38.38 -30.19
C ASP A 38 45.72 -38.54 -29.83
N PRO A 39 44.84 -38.94 -30.78
CA PRO A 39 43.40 -39.08 -30.52
C PRO A 39 43.06 -40.26 -29.58
N SER A 40 44.01 -41.14 -29.27
CA SER A 40 43.76 -42.38 -28.52
C SER A 40 43.79 -42.23 -26.98
N ARG A 41 43.98 -41.01 -26.46
CA ARG A 41 43.90 -40.70 -25.02
C ARG A 41 42.91 -39.59 -24.69
N VAL A 42 41.69 -39.66 -25.23
CA VAL A 42 40.56 -38.99 -24.56
C VAL A 42 40.16 -39.88 -23.38
N VAL A 43 40.68 -39.56 -22.19
CA VAL A 43 40.10 -40.10 -20.95
C VAL A 43 38.69 -39.52 -20.86
N THR A 44 37.71 -40.28 -21.34
CA THR A 44 36.29 -40.01 -21.14
C THR A 44 36.04 -40.01 -19.63
N ARG A 45 35.99 -38.81 -19.04
CA ARG A 45 35.67 -38.62 -17.62
C ARG A 45 34.31 -39.25 -17.33
N GLN A 46 34.30 -40.39 -16.65
CA GLN A 46 33.09 -40.95 -16.07
C GLN A 46 32.51 -39.91 -15.10
N LYS A 47 31.27 -39.48 -15.36
CA LYS A 47 30.53 -38.60 -14.45
C LYS A 47 30.17 -39.45 -13.22
N ASN A 48 30.70 -39.11 -12.04
CA ASN A 48 30.18 -39.71 -10.81
C ASN A 48 28.72 -39.29 -10.64
N LEU A 49 27.78 -40.20 -10.87
CA LEU A 49 26.36 -39.93 -10.74
C LEU A 49 25.96 -39.96 -9.25
N VAL A 50 25.06 -39.06 -8.89
CA VAL A 50 24.52 -38.97 -7.53
C VAL A 50 23.06 -39.35 -7.60
N PHE A 51 22.68 -40.35 -6.81
CA PHE A 51 21.32 -40.83 -6.66
C PHE A 51 20.75 -40.32 -5.34
N ARG A 52 19.46 -39.99 -5.34
CA ARG A 52 18.72 -39.74 -4.11
C ARG A 52 18.06 -41.04 -3.68
N VAL A 53 18.12 -41.34 -2.39
CA VAL A 53 17.45 -42.49 -1.78
C VAL A 53 16.43 -41.98 -0.77
N THR A 54 15.16 -42.30 -0.97
CA THR A 54 14.04 -41.93 -0.08
C THR A 54 13.44 -43.17 0.60
N GLY A 55 12.65 -42.97 1.66
CA GLY A 55 12.03 -44.07 2.43
C GLY A 55 12.93 -44.66 3.51
N LEU A 56 14.08 -44.05 3.81
CA LEU A 56 15.01 -44.56 4.82
C LEU A 56 14.49 -44.25 6.23
N PRO A 57 14.56 -45.20 7.18
CA PRO A 57 14.15 -44.97 8.56
C PRO A 57 15.09 -43.96 9.26
N ALA A 58 14.58 -43.22 10.24
CA ALA A 58 15.36 -42.20 10.96
C ALA A 58 16.55 -42.76 11.75
N SER A 59 16.55 -44.05 12.09
CA SER A 59 17.67 -44.75 12.74
C SER A 59 18.80 -45.12 11.76
N GLN A 60 18.59 -44.96 10.45
CA GLN A 60 19.55 -45.38 9.45
C GLN A 60 20.85 -44.56 9.54
N THR A 61 22.00 -45.25 9.49
CA THR A 61 23.32 -44.61 9.45
C THR A 61 23.97 -44.73 8.06
N ASN A 62 24.91 -43.82 7.76
CA ASN A 62 25.65 -43.84 6.49
C ASN A 62 26.33 -45.19 6.27
N ASP A 63 27.03 -45.69 7.30
CA ASP A 63 27.77 -46.94 7.22
C ASP A 63 26.84 -48.13 7.02
N ALA A 64 25.70 -48.18 7.74
CA ALA A 64 24.72 -49.25 7.56
C ALA A 64 24.08 -49.23 6.16
N LEU A 65 23.84 -48.06 5.57
CA LEU A 65 23.29 -47.96 4.20
C LEU A 65 24.33 -48.38 3.16
N VAL A 66 25.58 -47.94 3.32
CA VAL A 66 26.70 -48.35 2.43
C VAL A 66 26.92 -49.86 2.52
N ASP A 67 26.89 -50.41 3.73
CA ASP A 67 27.00 -51.85 3.97
C ASP A 67 25.84 -52.62 3.32
N PHE A 68 24.61 -52.12 3.46
CA PHE A 68 23.44 -52.72 2.81
C PHE A 68 23.60 -52.73 1.29
N ILE A 69 23.96 -51.60 0.68
CA ILE A 69 24.16 -51.49 -0.77
C ILE A 69 25.26 -52.46 -1.22
N ARG A 70 26.41 -52.48 -0.53
CA ARG A 70 27.54 -53.35 -0.89
C ARG A 70 27.22 -54.83 -0.75
N LYS A 71 26.56 -55.23 0.33
CA LYS A 71 26.31 -56.66 0.63
C LYS A 71 25.12 -57.23 -0.14
N ASN A 72 24.07 -56.43 -0.38
CA ASN A 72 22.81 -56.94 -0.92
C ASN A 72 22.52 -56.51 -2.36
N LEU A 73 23.01 -55.34 -2.81
CA LEU A 73 22.64 -54.80 -4.12
C LEU A 73 23.76 -54.92 -5.17
N LEU A 74 25.02 -54.76 -4.76
CA LEU A 74 26.17 -54.97 -5.63
C LEU A 74 26.49 -56.46 -5.77
N LYS A 75 26.91 -56.89 -6.96
CA LYS A 75 27.27 -58.31 -7.25
C LYS A 75 28.69 -58.42 -7.82
N GLY A 76 29.34 -59.54 -7.55
CA GLY A 76 30.65 -59.89 -8.15
C GLY A 76 31.74 -58.85 -7.87
N GLU A 77 32.49 -58.46 -8.90
CA GLU A 77 33.59 -57.48 -8.79
C GLU A 77 33.13 -56.09 -8.34
N GLU A 78 31.84 -55.76 -8.48
CA GLU A 78 31.30 -54.47 -8.02
C GLU A 78 31.36 -54.31 -6.50
N GLN A 79 31.27 -55.42 -5.75
CA GLN A 79 31.28 -55.39 -4.28
C GLN A 79 32.62 -54.90 -3.71
N SER A 80 33.74 -55.21 -4.38
CA SER A 80 35.09 -54.89 -3.92
C SER A 80 35.70 -53.66 -4.61
N GLN A 81 35.31 -53.37 -5.86
CA GLN A 81 35.90 -52.28 -6.64
C GLN A 81 35.09 -50.97 -6.60
N SER A 82 33.79 -51.00 -6.25
CA SER A 82 32.94 -49.80 -6.29
C SER A 82 33.16 -48.92 -5.06
N LYS A 83 33.60 -47.67 -5.29
CA LYS A 83 33.64 -46.65 -4.25
C LYS A 83 32.24 -46.08 -4.01
N VAL A 84 31.48 -46.69 -3.10
CA VAL A 84 30.18 -46.17 -2.64
C VAL A 84 30.39 -45.14 -1.53
N THR A 85 29.78 -43.96 -1.67
CA THR A 85 29.69 -42.97 -0.59
C THR A 85 28.24 -42.56 -0.40
N ALA A 86 27.77 -42.55 0.85
CA ALA A 86 26.42 -42.13 1.19
C ALA A 86 26.46 -40.98 2.20
N SER A 87 25.48 -40.08 2.09
CA SER A 87 25.28 -38.98 3.03
C SER A 87 23.81 -38.88 3.34
N ILE A 88 23.42 -39.37 4.50
CA ILE A 88 22.08 -39.23 5.06
C ILE A 88 21.88 -37.79 5.51
N VAL A 89 20.75 -37.24 5.11
CA VAL A 89 20.28 -35.89 5.38
C VAL A 89 18.84 -35.95 5.87
N PRO A 90 18.39 -34.97 6.68
CA PRO A 90 17.00 -34.90 7.10
C PRO A 90 16.05 -34.88 5.91
N SER A 91 14.92 -35.56 6.04
CA SER A 91 13.84 -35.42 5.06
C SER A 91 13.31 -33.97 5.04
N CYS A 92 12.83 -33.55 3.87
CA CYS A 92 12.21 -32.23 3.75
C CYS A 92 10.81 -32.18 4.38
N SER A 93 10.10 -33.31 4.37
CA SER A 93 8.80 -33.48 5.01
C SER A 93 8.98 -33.68 6.53
N ASN A 94 8.06 -33.11 7.32
CA ASN A 94 8.10 -33.16 8.79
C ASN A 94 7.78 -34.55 9.39
N ASN A 95 7.91 -35.63 8.63
CA ASN A 95 7.82 -36.97 9.18
C ASN A 95 9.17 -37.29 9.85
N LYS A 96 9.26 -37.14 11.18
CA LYS A 96 10.47 -37.44 11.97
C LYS A 96 10.93 -38.90 11.89
N GLN A 97 10.18 -39.75 11.19
CA GLN A 97 10.46 -41.17 11.01
C GLN A 97 11.31 -41.48 9.77
N GLU A 98 11.49 -40.52 8.86
CA GLU A 98 12.17 -40.74 7.57
C GLU A 98 13.36 -39.80 7.35
N THR A 99 14.37 -40.33 6.66
CA THR A 99 15.54 -39.61 6.18
C THR A 99 15.73 -39.84 4.69
N VAL A 100 16.58 -39.02 4.08
CA VAL A 100 16.95 -39.12 2.67
C VAL A 100 18.46 -39.33 2.60
N ALA A 101 18.96 -40.12 1.66
CA ALA A 101 20.40 -40.22 1.41
C ALA A 101 20.76 -39.71 0.02
N LEU A 102 21.96 -39.11 -0.07
CA LEU A 102 22.61 -38.80 -1.33
C LEU A 102 23.75 -39.80 -1.53
N VAL A 103 23.58 -40.70 -2.48
CA VAL A 103 24.51 -41.81 -2.75
C VAL A 103 25.27 -41.54 -4.03
N GLU A 104 26.59 -41.58 -3.96
CA GLU A 104 27.49 -41.42 -5.10
C GLU A 104 28.29 -42.72 -5.29
N PHE A 105 28.29 -43.23 -6.51
CA PHE A 105 29.08 -44.36 -6.95
C PHE A 105 30.29 -43.84 -7.73
N GLY A 106 31.50 -44.16 -7.26
CA GLY A 106 32.74 -43.85 -7.96
C GLY A 106 32.97 -44.84 -9.10
N GLY A 107 33.21 -44.31 -10.31
CA GLY A 107 33.42 -45.11 -11.52
C GLY A 107 32.14 -45.28 -12.34
N ARG A 108 31.74 -46.52 -12.59
CA ARG A 108 30.53 -46.87 -13.37
C ARG A 108 29.27 -46.91 -12.50
N VAL A 109 28.11 -46.71 -13.14
CA VAL A 109 26.81 -46.97 -12.49
C VAL A 109 26.68 -48.47 -12.22
N PRO A 110 26.27 -48.88 -11.00
CA PRO A 110 26.03 -50.28 -10.70
C PRO A 110 24.97 -50.92 -11.59
N ASP A 111 25.10 -52.21 -11.86
CA ASP A 111 24.20 -52.93 -12.76
C ASP A 111 22.73 -52.85 -12.34
N PHE A 112 22.43 -52.87 -11.04
CA PHE A 112 21.05 -52.78 -10.53
C PHE A 112 20.38 -51.41 -10.80
N LEU A 113 21.16 -50.36 -11.05
CA LEU A 113 20.67 -49.03 -11.40
C LEU A 113 20.79 -48.73 -12.89
N SER A 114 21.24 -49.69 -13.72
CA SER A 114 21.40 -49.49 -15.17
C SER A 114 20.09 -49.12 -15.87
N ALA A 115 18.97 -49.71 -15.46
CA ALA A 115 17.64 -49.37 -15.96
C ALA A 115 17.25 -47.93 -15.61
N LEU A 116 17.55 -47.49 -14.38
CA LEU A 116 17.33 -46.12 -13.94
C LEU A 116 18.26 -45.13 -14.66
N ASP A 117 19.49 -45.51 -14.98
CA ASP A 117 20.41 -44.68 -15.77
C ASP A 117 19.95 -44.52 -17.23
N ALA A 118 19.35 -45.57 -17.79
CA ALA A 118 18.74 -45.53 -19.11
C ALA A 118 17.45 -44.70 -19.15
N ASN A 119 16.65 -44.72 -18.09
CA ASN A 119 15.43 -43.91 -17.94
C ASN A 119 15.45 -43.08 -16.64
N PRO A 120 16.16 -41.94 -16.63
CA PRO A 120 16.46 -41.19 -15.40
C PRO A 120 15.26 -40.43 -14.81
N LEU A 121 14.06 -40.56 -15.41
CA LEU A 121 12.82 -39.96 -14.93
C LEU A 121 11.97 -40.92 -14.07
N GLU A 122 12.37 -42.19 -13.97
CA GLU A 122 11.68 -43.20 -13.16
C GLU A 122 12.24 -43.28 -11.74
N ASP A 123 11.60 -44.13 -10.95
CA ASP A 123 11.94 -44.51 -9.58
C ASP A 123 12.37 -45.99 -9.57
N TRP A 124 13.36 -46.35 -8.74
CA TRP A 124 13.81 -47.74 -8.56
C TRP A 124 13.69 -48.19 -7.11
N GLN A 125 12.70 -49.03 -6.83
CA GLN A 125 12.39 -49.52 -5.48
C GLN A 125 13.20 -50.75 -5.09
N VAL A 126 13.59 -50.81 -3.82
CA VAL A 126 14.37 -51.90 -3.21
C VAL A 126 13.85 -52.13 -1.80
N GLU A 127 13.63 -53.39 -1.44
CA GLU A 127 13.28 -53.80 -0.08
C GLU A 127 14.53 -53.80 0.82
N MET A 128 14.45 -53.14 1.98
CA MET A 128 15.53 -53.04 2.96
C MET A 128 14.99 -53.42 4.36
N GLY A 129 14.98 -54.72 4.67
CA GLY A 129 14.32 -55.20 5.88
C GLY A 129 12.80 -55.11 5.70
N ASP A 130 12.09 -54.50 6.65
CA ASP A 130 10.62 -54.34 6.59
C ASP A 130 10.17 -53.02 5.92
N VAL A 131 11.07 -52.32 5.22
CA VAL A 131 10.77 -51.03 4.56
C VAL A 131 11.20 -51.02 3.10
N ASP A 132 10.46 -50.29 2.28
CA ASP A 132 10.82 -50.03 0.88
C ASP A 132 11.60 -48.71 0.77
N ILE A 133 12.78 -48.79 0.16
CA ILE A 133 13.58 -47.61 -0.19
C ILE A 133 13.52 -47.39 -1.70
N ASN A 134 13.56 -46.12 -2.11
CA ASN A 134 13.49 -45.76 -3.53
C ASN A 134 14.72 -44.98 -3.97
N PHE A 135 15.34 -45.40 -5.06
CA PHE A 135 16.43 -44.70 -5.72
C PHE A 135 15.89 -43.87 -6.88
N ASP A 136 16.24 -42.59 -6.94
CA ASP A 136 15.93 -41.73 -8.08
C ASP A 136 17.14 -40.90 -8.53
N GLN A 137 17.16 -40.58 -9.84
CA GLN A 137 18.12 -39.64 -10.41
C GLN A 137 17.51 -38.25 -10.69
N HIS A 138 16.19 -38.11 -10.74
CA HIS A 138 15.55 -36.87 -11.21
C HIS A 138 15.44 -35.79 -10.12
N PHE A 139 15.46 -36.16 -8.83
CA PHE A 139 15.35 -35.25 -7.68
C PHE A 139 14.06 -34.41 -7.67
N PHE A 140 12.94 -34.96 -8.13
CA PHE A 140 11.66 -34.22 -8.12
C PHE A 140 11.18 -33.99 -6.69
N GLY A 141 10.56 -32.83 -6.46
CA GLY A 141 10.24 -32.33 -5.13
C GLY A 141 11.45 -31.72 -4.41
N PHE A 142 11.35 -31.58 -3.10
CA PHE A 142 12.40 -30.98 -2.28
C PHE A 142 13.41 -32.01 -1.83
N THR A 143 14.71 -31.65 -1.93
CA THR A 143 15.81 -32.42 -1.37
C THR A 143 16.71 -31.51 -0.55
N GLN A 144 16.86 -31.80 0.74
CA GLN A 144 17.80 -31.11 1.61
C GLN A 144 19.22 -31.59 1.29
N LEU A 145 20.18 -30.67 1.28
CA LEU A 145 21.51 -30.98 0.74
C LEU A 145 22.55 -31.33 1.81
N TYR A 146 22.33 -30.90 3.05
CA TYR A 146 23.17 -31.19 4.21
C TYR A 146 22.37 -31.01 5.51
N THR A 147 22.89 -31.55 6.62
CA THR A 147 22.33 -31.36 7.96
C THR A 147 22.87 -30.06 8.57
N PRO A 148 22.03 -29.08 8.92
CA PRO A 148 22.46 -27.91 9.68
C PRO A 148 23.10 -28.31 11.01
N LYS A 149 24.07 -27.53 11.49
CA LYS A 149 24.69 -27.82 12.79
C LYS A 149 23.67 -27.67 13.92
N ALA A 150 23.68 -28.61 14.86
CA ALA A 150 22.67 -28.72 15.92
C ALA A 150 22.93 -27.82 17.15
N ASP A 151 24.06 -27.13 17.21
CA ASP A 151 24.43 -26.24 18.32
C ASP A 151 23.60 -24.95 18.36
N LYS A 152 22.92 -24.59 17.25
CA LYS A 152 22.03 -23.43 17.15
C LYS A 152 20.78 -23.78 16.35
N PRO A 153 19.66 -23.07 16.57
CA PRO A 153 18.48 -23.22 15.73
C PRO A 153 18.78 -22.81 14.27
N VAL A 154 18.05 -23.43 13.34
CA VAL A 154 18.15 -23.10 11.91
C VAL A 154 17.75 -21.64 11.69
N THR A 155 18.62 -20.88 11.02
CA THR A 155 18.49 -19.43 10.84
C THR A 155 17.58 -19.05 9.68
N ALA A 156 17.64 -19.79 8.56
CA ALA A 156 16.86 -19.55 7.36
C ALA A 156 16.69 -20.83 6.52
N ASP A 157 15.68 -20.85 5.65
CA ASP A 157 15.57 -21.83 4.56
C ASP A 157 16.11 -21.21 3.26
N ILE A 158 16.98 -21.94 2.55
CA ILE A 158 17.49 -21.56 1.23
C ILE A 158 16.94 -22.54 0.20
N ILE A 159 16.24 -22.04 -0.82
CA ILE A 159 15.61 -22.87 -1.85
C ILE A 159 16.18 -22.55 -3.22
N ALA A 160 16.84 -23.55 -3.83
CA ALA A 160 17.36 -23.48 -5.17
C ALA A 160 16.39 -24.06 -6.21
N ILE A 161 16.09 -23.30 -7.26
CA ILE A 161 15.15 -23.66 -8.34
C ILE A 161 15.89 -23.57 -9.67
N THR A 162 16.05 -24.72 -10.34
CA THR A 162 16.74 -24.79 -11.64
C THR A 162 15.88 -24.29 -12.79
N GLY A 163 16.50 -24.02 -13.95
CA GLY A 163 15.84 -23.59 -15.17
C GLY A 163 15.31 -24.72 -16.06
N LEU A 164 14.80 -24.32 -17.23
CA LEU A 164 14.26 -25.22 -18.26
C LEU A 164 15.34 -26.20 -18.74
N ASP A 165 14.95 -27.47 -18.89
CA ASP A 165 15.83 -28.60 -19.17
C ASP A 165 16.96 -28.86 -18.14
N GLY A 166 16.98 -28.08 -17.05
CA GLY A 166 17.94 -28.18 -15.96
C GLY A 166 17.65 -29.34 -15.02
N HIS A 167 18.70 -29.98 -14.49
CA HIS A 167 18.61 -31.03 -13.48
C HIS A 167 18.74 -30.45 -12.07
N ALA A 168 17.87 -30.81 -11.11
CA ALA A 168 17.82 -30.18 -9.79
C ALA A 168 19.16 -30.25 -9.03
N TYR A 169 19.84 -31.41 -9.01
CA TYR A 169 21.20 -31.50 -8.46
C TYR A 169 22.30 -31.04 -9.44
N GLY A 170 22.30 -31.56 -10.67
CA GLY A 170 23.38 -31.36 -11.64
C GLY A 170 23.55 -29.93 -12.17
N SER A 171 22.51 -29.09 -12.15
CA SER A 171 22.60 -27.71 -12.63
C SER A 171 23.52 -26.85 -11.77
N TRP A 172 23.63 -27.18 -10.48
CA TRP A 172 24.47 -26.48 -9.50
C TRP A 172 25.84 -27.16 -9.31
N ARG A 173 26.17 -28.15 -10.15
CA ARG A 173 27.45 -28.85 -10.10
C ARG A 173 28.47 -28.15 -10.98
N GLY A 174 29.56 -27.70 -10.37
CA GLY A 174 30.65 -27.07 -11.09
C GLY A 174 31.42 -28.05 -11.98
N LYS A 175 32.05 -27.52 -13.04
CA LYS A 175 32.89 -28.30 -13.98
C LYS A 175 34.33 -28.54 -13.49
N GLY A 176 34.63 -28.22 -12.22
CA GLY A 176 35.92 -28.52 -11.61
C GLY A 176 36.23 -30.01 -11.56
N ASN A 177 37.51 -30.37 -11.42
CA ASN A 177 37.97 -31.77 -11.34
C ASN A 177 37.36 -32.57 -10.18
N LEU A 178 36.93 -31.89 -9.11
CA LEU A 178 36.28 -32.51 -7.95
C LEU A 178 34.77 -32.69 -8.11
N GLY A 179 34.17 -32.20 -9.19
CA GLY A 179 32.73 -32.33 -9.46
C GLY A 179 31.85 -31.87 -8.29
N ARG A 180 32.20 -30.76 -7.62
CA ARG A 180 31.48 -30.29 -6.44
C ARG A 180 30.18 -29.59 -6.84
N MET A 181 29.11 -29.94 -6.14
CA MET A 181 27.83 -29.22 -6.16
C MET A 181 27.83 -28.21 -5.02
N TRP A 182 27.93 -26.91 -5.33
CA TRP A 182 28.34 -25.88 -4.38
C TRP A 182 27.30 -25.61 -3.28
N LEU A 183 26.00 -25.72 -3.59
CA LEU A 183 24.92 -25.62 -2.59
C LEU A 183 25.02 -26.69 -1.49
N ARG A 184 25.65 -27.83 -1.80
CA ARG A 184 25.91 -28.91 -0.84
C ARG A 184 27.29 -28.80 -0.20
N HIS A 185 28.33 -28.70 -1.02
CA HIS A 185 29.70 -28.89 -0.57
C HIS A 185 30.36 -27.64 0.00
N PHE A 186 29.91 -26.46 -0.42
CA PHE A 186 30.47 -25.18 0.01
C PHE A 186 29.54 -24.57 1.07
N LEU A 187 28.24 -24.41 0.79
CA LEU A 187 27.30 -23.82 1.75
C LEU A 187 27.16 -24.61 3.06
N SER A 188 27.39 -25.93 3.08
CA SER A 188 27.43 -26.69 4.35
C SER A 188 28.52 -26.22 5.31
N LYS A 189 29.59 -25.59 4.79
CA LYS A 189 30.69 -25.01 5.58
C LYS A 189 30.47 -23.53 5.82
N ASP A 190 29.97 -22.83 4.81
CA ASP A 190 29.91 -21.37 4.76
C ASP A 190 28.61 -20.80 5.35
N LEU A 191 27.51 -21.55 5.31
CA LEU A 191 26.20 -21.26 5.92
C LEU A 191 25.68 -22.49 6.69
N PRO A 192 26.40 -22.95 7.72
CA PRO A 192 26.13 -24.23 8.39
C PRO A 192 24.83 -24.24 9.21
N TYR A 193 24.22 -23.08 9.45
CA TYR A 193 22.97 -22.92 10.20
C TYR A 193 21.74 -22.70 9.29
N CYS A 194 21.95 -22.55 7.98
CA CYS A 194 20.88 -22.48 7.00
C CYS A 194 20.44 -23.88 6.55
N ARG A 195 19.14 -24.08 6.37
CA ARG A 195 18.58 -25.28 5.74
C ARG A 195 18.52 -25.08 4.23
N THR A 196 19.52 -25.60 3.52
CA THR A 196 19.58 -25.48 2.05
C THR A 196 18.94 -26.68 1.36
N MET A 197 18.03 -26.40 0.43
CA MET A 197 17.26 -27.37 -0.33
C MET A 197 17.31 -27.04 -1.82
N THR A 198 17.23 -28.07 -2.65
CA THR A 198 16.92 -27.92 -4.09
C THR A 198 15.50 -28.40 -4.36
N TYR A 199 14.80 -27.70 -5.24
CA TYR A 199 13.50 -28.12 -5.77
C TYR A 199 13.66 -28.63 -7.20
N GLY A 200 13.30 -29.89 -7.43
CA GLY A 200 13.22 -30.48 -8.76
C GLY A 200 11.78 -30.60 -9.25
N TYR A 201 11.63 -30.42 -10.55
CA TYR A 201 10.38 -30.58 -11.29
C TYR A 201 10.72 -31.08 -12.69
N ASN A 202 9.74 -31.62 -13.42
CA ASN A 202 9.98 -32.15 -14.76
C ASN A 202 10.21 -31.01 -15.77
N SER A 203 11.42 -30.45 -15.78
CA SER A 203 11.84 -29.39 -16.70
C SER A 203 12.29 -29.94 -18.06
N LYS A 204 12.35 -31.27 -18.24
CA LYS A 204 12.93 -31.91 -19.42
C LYS A 204 12.08 -31.65 -20.67
N LEU A 205 12.73 -31.10 -21.69
CA LEU A 205 12.08 -30.78 -22.95
C LEU A 205 11.85 -32.02 -23.82
N SER A 206 12.67 -33.06 -23.62
CA SER A 206 12.48 -34.37 -24.24
C SER A 206 11.27 -35.13 -23.69
N ALA A 207 10.76 -34.76 -22.50
CA ALA A 207 9.59 -35.38 -21.89
C ALA A 207 8.29 -34.85 -22.51
N ARG A 208 7.28 -35.72 -22.63
CA ARG A 208 5.95 -35.37 -23.17
C ARG A 208 5.02 -34.75 -22.12
N GLY A 209 5.53 -33.82 -21.30
CA GLY A 209 4.73 -33.06 -20.33
C GLY A 209 3.90 -31.96 -21.01
N ILE A 210 2.69 -31.72 -20.50
CA ILE A 210 1.77 -30.65 -20.94
C ILE A 210 1.78 -29.41 -20.02
N ASP A 211 2.64 -29.42 -19.00
CA ASP A 211 2.66 -28.39 -17.97
C ASP A 211 2.95 -27.00 -18.53
N THR A 212 2.18 -26.02 -18.05
CA THR A 212 2.38 -24.59 -18.29
C THR A 212 3.17 -23.92 -17.15
N ILE A 213 3.49 -22.63 -17.30
CA ILE A 213 4.07 -21.83 -16.19
C ILE A 213 3.21 -21.94 -14.92
N MET A 214 1.89 -21.93 -15.08
CA MET A 214 0.92 -22.02 -13.99
C MET A 214 1.01 -23.34 -13.24
N ASP A 215 1.15 -24.44 -13.97
CA ASP A 215 1.21 -25.79 -13.40
C ASP A 215 2.50 -25.98 -12.61
N TYR A 216 3.63 -25.49 -13.12
CA TYR A 216 4.89 -25.49 -12.38
C TYR A 216 4.84 -24.62 -11.13
N SER A 217 4.23 -23.44 -11.22
CA SER A 217 4.02 -22.57 -10.07
C SER A 217 3.16 -23.24 -9.00
N ARG A 218 2.06 -23.91 -9.41
CA ARG A 218 1.20 -24.68 -8.51
C ARG A 218 1.94 -25.86 -7.87
N GLY A 219 2.73 -26.59 -8.65
CA GLY A 219 3.57 -27.68 -8.15
C GLY A 219 4.56 -27.22 -7.08
N LEU A 220 5.20 -26.06 -7.28
CA LEU A 220 6.09 -25.45 -6.29
C LEU A 220 5.33 -25.07 -5.01
N MET A 221 4.16 -24.43 -5.14
CA MET A 221 3.32 -24.06 -4.00
C MET A 221 2.88 -25.28 -3.18
N GLU A 222 2.42 -26.36 -3.83
CA GLU A 222 2.04 -27.60 -3.16
C GLU A 222 3.23 -28.27 -2.47
N ALA A 223 4.41 -28.23 -3.07
CA ALA A 223 5.62 -28.73 -2.42
C ALA A 223 6.01 -27.88 -1.21
N LEU A 224 5.90 -26.55 -1.29
CA LEU A 224 6.18 -25.62 -0.19
C LEU A 224 5.23 -25.83 1.00
N LYS A 225 3.94 -26.08 0.72
CA LYS A 225 2.95 -26.45 1.75
C LYS A 225 3.41 -27.63 2.59
N LYS A 226 3.99 -28.66 1.97
CA LYS A 226 4.46 -29.88 2.66
C LYS A 226 5.67 -29.60 3.58
N ILE A 227 6.61 -28.76 3.14
CA ILE A 227 7.88 -28.54 3.85
C ILE A 227 7.85 -27.36 4.83
N ARG A 228 6.81 -26.51 4.76
CA ARG A 228 6.57 -25.37 5.67
C ARG A 228 5.19 -25.48 6.31
N ASN A 229 4.91 -26.63 6.90
CA ASN A 229 3.59 -26.97 7.44
C ASN A 229 3.38 -26.57 8.92
N THR A 230 4.42 -26.15 9.63
CA THR A 230 4.31 -25.62 11.01
C THR A 230 4.38 -24.10 11.02
N GLU A 231 3.92 -23.47 12.10
CA GLU A 231 4.03 -22.02 12.26
C GLU A 231 5.48 -21.54 12.28
N GLU A 232 6.36 -22.21 13.04
CA GLU A 232 7.79 -21.91 13.08
C GLU A 232 8.43 -21.94 11.68
N LEU A 233 8.13 -22.98 10.89
CA LEU A 233 8.64 -23.09 9.53
C LEU A 233 8.06 -22.03 8.61
N ARG A 234 6.78 -21.67 8.76
CA ARG A 234 6.15 -20.59 7.97
C ARG A 234 6.79 -19.23 8.24
N GLN A 235 7.18 -18.95 9.48
CA GLN A 235 7.78 -17.68 9.89
C GLN A 235 9.30 -17.62 9.71
N ARG A 236 9.97 -18.75 9.48
CA ARG A 236 11.41 -18.80 9.25
C ARG A 236 11.78 -18.02 7.98
N PRO A 237 12.83 -17.17 8.00
CA PRO A 237 13.30 -16.47 6.81
C PRO A 237 13.52 -17.41 5.62
N LEU A 238 13.16 -16.94 4.43
CA LEU A 238 13.25 -17.70 3.19
C LEU A 238 14.08 -16.95 2.14
N PHE A 239 15.11 -17.60 1.63
CA PHE A 239 15.97 -17.11 0.56
C PHE A 239 15.80 -17.98 -0.68
N PHE A 240 15.58 -17.37 -1.83
CA PHE A 240 15.50 -18.09 -3.10
C PHE A 240 16.77 -17.94 -3.92
N ILE A 241 17.16 -19.00 -4.61
CA ILE A 241 18.21 -19.02 -5.61
C ILE A 241 17.58 -19.59 -6.87
N ALA A 242 17.30 -18.74 -7.85
CA ALA A 242 16.57 -19.15 -9.05
C ALA A 242 17.44 -18.94 -10.29
N HIS A 243 17.38 -19.89 -11.22
CA HIS A 243 18.08 -19.79 -12.51
C HIS A 243 17.09 -19.88 -13.66
N SER A 244 17.23 -18.98 -14.63
CA SER A 244 16.48 -19.02 -15.89
C SER A 244 14.97 -19.19 -15.65
N PHE A 245 14.32 -20.18 -16.27
CA PHE A 245 12.90 -20.50 -16.09
C PHE A 245 12.47 -20.71 -14.63
N GLY A 246 13.37 -21.16 -13.74
CA GLY A 246 13.09 -21.30 -12.31
C GLY A 246 12.71 -19.97 -11.64
N GLY A 247 13.23 -18.84 -12.13
CA GLY A 247 12.84 -17.52 -11.65
C GLY A 247 11.47 -17.07 -12.13
N ILE A 248 11.03 -17.52 -13.31
CA ILE A 248 9.66 -17.29 -13.80
C ILE A 248 8.66 -18.04 -12.91
N ILE A 249 8.96 -19.31 -12.58
CA ILE A 249 8.14 -20.12 -11.66
C ILE A 249 8.06 -19.44 -10.28
N LEU A 250 9.20 -18.97 -9.77
CA LEU A 250 9.28 -18.27 -8.49
C LEU A 250 8.46 -16.98 -8.50
N ALA A 251 8.64 -16.12 -9.51
CA ALA A 251 7.90 -14.88 -9.64
C ALA A 251 6.39 -15.15 -9.64
N HIS A 252 5.95 -16.18 -10.38
CA HIS A 252 4.54 -16.54 -10.45
C HIS A 252 4.01 -17.04 -9.10
N CYS A 253 4.81 -17.86 -8.42
CA CYS A 253 4.50 -18.39 -7.10
C CYS A 253 4.30 -17.26 -6.08
N LEU A 254 5.19 -16.26 -6.06
CA LEU A 254 5.12 -15.14 -5.14
C LEU A 254 3.97 -14.18 -5.44
N VAL A 255 3.73 -13.85 -6.72
CA VAL A 255 2.57 -13.04 -7.13
C VAL A 255 1.28 -13.71 -6.70
N LYS A 256 1.16 -15.03 -6.91
CA LYS A 256 -0.03 -15.77 -6.48
C LYS A 256 -0.16 -15.86 -4.97
N ALA A 257 0.95 -15.99 -4.25
CA ALA A 257 0.98 -16.00 -2.79
C ALA A 257 0.37 -14.73 -2.18
N VAL A 258 0.65 -13.54 -2.73
CA VAL A 258 0.09 -12.27 -2.26
C VAL A 258 -1.42 -12.16 -2.53
N GLN A 259 -1.89 -12.72 -3.63
CA GLN A 259 -3.32 -12.73 -3.99
C GLN A 259 -4.13 -13.79 -3.22
N THR A 260 -3.47 -14.61 -2.39
CA THR A 260 -4.11 -15.72 -1.67
C THR A 260 -4.55 -15.26 -0.28
N ASN A 261 -5.80 -15.54 0.07
CA ASN A 261 -6.32 -15.27 1.39
C ASN A 261 -5.62 -16.13 2.46
N GLU A 262 -5.18 -15.50 3.55
CA GLU A 262 -4.47 -16.16 4.65
C GLU A 262 -5.37 -17.14 5.42
N ASP A 263 -6.69 -16.88 5.45
CA ASP A 263 -7.66 -17.76 6.11
C ASP A 263 -7.84 -19.09 5.36
N ASP A 264 -7.76 -19.08 4.03
CA ASP A 264 -7.97 -20.27 3.19
C ASP A 264 -6.69 -21.11 3.04
N HIS A 265 -5.55 -20.44 2.85
CA HIS A 265 -4.27 -21.08 2.57
C HIS A 265 -3.12 -20.38 3.30
N PRO A 266 -2.98 -20.57 4.62
CA PRO A 266 -2.05 -19.80 5.44
C PRO A 266 -0.58 -20.02 5.05
N THR A 267 -0.18 -21.23 4.66
CA THR A 267 1.21 -21.47 4.21
C THR A 267 1.54 -20.71 2.93
N VAL A 268 0.60 -20.61 1.99
CA VAL A 268 0.82 -19.91 0.71
C VAL A 268 0.84 -18.40 0.93
N ALA A 269 -0.15 -17.86 1.65
CA ALA A 269 -0.21 -16.42 1.95
C ALA A 269 1.03 -15.91 2.71
N THR A 270 1.62 -16.76 3.56
CA THR A 270 2.80 -16.40 4.35
C THR A 270 4.13 -16.51 3.59
N LEU A 271 4.17 -17.13 2.40
CA LEU A 271 5.39 -17.22 1.58
C LEU A 271 5.96 -15.84 1.26
N HIS A 272 5.09 -14.90 0.88
CA HIS A 272 5.49 -13.53 0.61
C HIS A 272 6.09 -12.87 1.85
N LYS A 273 5.49 -13.04 3.04
CA LYS A 273 5.99 -12.46 4.31
C LYS A 273 7.36 -13.03 4.71
N ALA A 274 7.54 -14.34 4.55
CA ALA A 274 8.77 -15.06 4.89
C ALA A 274 9.93 -14.83 3.93
N THR A 275 9.64 -14.58 2.66
CA THR A 275 10.67 -14.32 1.65
C THR A 275 11.42 -13.05 2.01
N TYR A 276 12.69 -13.14 2.37
CA TYR A 276 13.50 -11.97 2.69
C TYR A 276 14.19 -11.42 1.45
N GLY A 277 14.82 -12.30 0.68
CA GLY A 277 15.57 -11.93 -0.51
C GLY A 277 15.77 -13.09 -1.48
N MET A 278 16.29 -12.78 -2.65
CA MET A 278 16.46 -13.73 -3.75
C MET A 278 17.69 -13.40 -4.60
N LEU A 279 18.37 -14.46 -5.04
CA LEU A 279 19.44 -14.43 -6.03
C LEU A 279 18.88 -14.96 -7.36
N LEU A 280 18.86 -14.11 -8.37
CA LEU A 280 18.23 -14.32 -9.67
C LEU A 280 19.31 -14.45 -10.74
N PHE A 281 19.47 -15.62 -11.35
CA PHE A 281 20.52 -15.88 -12.35
C PHE A 281 19.93 -15.92 -13.77
N GLY A 282 20.15 -14.86 -14.54
CA GLY A 282 19.74 -14.78 -15.95
C GLY A 282 18.25 -15.04 -16.15
N ILE A 283 17.39 -14.52 -15.27
CA ILE A 283 15.96 -14.82 -15.34
C ILE A 283 15.38 -14.12 -16.58
N PRO A 284 14.73 -14.83 -17.52
CA PRO A 284 14.21 -14.20 -18.73
C PRO A 284 12.87 -13.51 -18.45
N HIS A 285 12.88 -12.40 -17.70
CA HIS A 285 11.66 -11.68 -17.30
C HIS A 285 10.85 -11.15 -18.47
N LYS A 286 11.48 -10.85 -19.61
CA LYS A 286 10.83 -10.43 -20.87
C LYS A 286 10.83 -11.54 -21.94
N GLY A 287 11.12 -12.77 -21.52
CA GLY A 287 11.16 -13.95 -22.36
C GLY A 287 12.56 -14.39 -22.78
N LEU A 288 12.61 -15.60 -23.32
CA LEU A 288 13.79 -16.37 -23.68
C LEU A 288 13.87 -16.55 -25.20
N VAL A 289 15.08 -16.51 -25.77
CA VAL A 289 15.29 -16.91 -27.17
C VAL A 289 15.18 -18.44 -27.28
N VAL A 290 14.06 -18.91 -27.84
CA VAL A 290 13.70 -20.34 -27.91
C VAL A 290 13.97 -21.01 -29.27
N ASN A 291 14.40 -20.28 -30.31
CA ASN A 291 14.45 -20.82 -31.69
C ASN A 291 15.30 -22.10 -31.84
N ASP A 292 16.45 -22.20 -31.18
CA ASP A 292 17.30 -23.41 -31.16
C ASP A 292 16.77 -24.49 -30.20
N ILE A 293 15.97 -24.11 -29.20
CA ILE A 293 15.27 -25.03 -28.30
C ILE A 293 14.08 -25.68 -29.02
N GLU A 294 13.34 -24.92 -29.84
CA GLU A 294 12.27 -25.42 -30.70
C GLU A 294 12.80 -26.47 -31.69
N LYS A 295 14.07 -26.37 -32.13
CA LYS A 295 14.71 -27.41 -32.95
C LYS A 295 14.82 -28.76 -32.24
N MET A 296 14.91 -28.80 -30.90
CA MET A 296 14.86 -30.05 -30.15
C MET A 296 13.50 -30.75 -30.26
N LEU A 297 12.45 -29.99 -30.61
CA LEU A 297 11.10 -30.48 -30.84
C LEU A 297 10.80 -30.70 -32.33
N ALA A 298 11.64 -30.18 -33.25
CA ALA A 298 11.43 -30.23 -34.69
C ALA A 298 11.42 -31.69 -35.21
N GLY A 299 10.50 -31.99 -36.14
CA GLY A 299 10.23 -33.35 -36.61
C GLY A 299 9.17 -34.11 -35.80
N ARG A 300 8.58 -33.49 -34.77
CA ARG A 300 7.47 -34.02 -33.98
C ARG A 300 6.32 -33.01 -33.95
N ASP A 301 5.51 -32.99 -35.00
CA ASP A 301 4.35 -32.10 -35.08
C ASP A 301 3.49 -32.22 -33.81
N ASN A 302 3.07 -31.08 -33.27
CA ASN A 302 2.22 -30.97 -32.08
C ASN A 302 2.83 -31.47 -30.76
N HIS A 303 4.15 -31.33 -30.55
CA HIS A 303 4.78 -31.68 -29.27
C HIS A 303 4.15 -30.89 -28.10
N PRO A 304 3.76 -31.52 -26.98
CA PRO A 304 3.03 -30.83 -25.90
C PRO A 304 3.82 -29.70 -25.24
N ARG A 305 5.16 -29.77 -25.27
CA ARG A 305 6.05 -28.69 -24.78
C ARG A 305 6.00 -27.40 -25.61
N SER A 306 5.41 -27.41 -26.80
CA SER A 306 5.32 -26.22 -27.66
C SER A 306 4.53 -25.10 -26.98
N ALA A 307 3.46 -25.43 -26.24
CA ALA A 307 2.65 -24.45 -25.51
C ALA A 307 3.48 -23.71 -24.44
N LEU A 308 4.30 -24.44 -23.69
CA LEU A 308 5.21 -23.86 -22.70
C LEU A 308 6.24 -22.95 -23.38
N LEU A 309 6.84 -23.38 -24.51
CA LEU A 309 7.80 -22.58 -25.24
C LEU A 309 7.21 -21.25 -25.75
N GLN A 310 5.94 -21.25 -26.18
CA GLN A 310 5.25 -20.01 -26.55
C GLN A 310 5.07 -19.07 -25.35
N GLN A 311 4.70 -19.59 -24.18
CA GLN A 311 4.53 -18.76 -22.97
C GLN A 311 5.82 -18.10 -22.49
N ILE A 312 6.99 -18.72 -22.72
CA ILE A 312 8.29 -18.22 -22.24
C ILE A 312 9.10 -17.47 -23.30
N ARG A 313 8.59 -17.37 -24.53
CA ARG A 313 9.30 -16.70 -25.63
C ARG A 313 9.38 -15.18 -25.40
N VAL A 314 10.37 -14.55 -26.03
CA VAL A 314 10.48 -13.09 -26.12
C VAL A 314 9.17 -12.48 -26.63
N LYS A 315 8.73 -11.35 -26.02
CA LYS A 315 7.43 -10.68 -26.27
C LYS A 315 6.20 -11.52 -25.86
N SER A 316 6.31 -12.23 -24.74
CA SER A 316 5.17 -12.90 -24.11
C SER A 316 4.39 -11.91 -23.25
N ASP A 317 3.13 -11.63 -23.61
CA ASP A 317 2.23 -10.76 -22.83
C ASP A 317 2.05 -11.27 -21.39
N LEU A 318 2.08 -12.59 -21.21
CA LEU A 318 2.00 -13.21 -19.89
C LEU A 318 3.18 -12.80 -19.00
N LEU A 319 4.40 -12.83 -19.55
CA LEU A 319 5.61 -12.47 -18.82
C LEU A 319 5.68 -10.97 -18.54
N GLU A 320 5.25 -10.12 -19.47
CA GLU A 320 5.25 -8.67 -19.29
C GLU A 320 4.29 -8.22 -18.18
N ASN A 321 3.07 -8.77 -18.16
CA ASN A 321 2.11 -8.54 -17.08
C ASN A 321 2.65 -9.05 -15.74
N GLN A 322 3.18 -10.27 -15.72
CA GLN A 322 3.75 -10.89 -14.53
C GLN A 322 4.95 -10.10 -13.99
N LEU A 323 5.80 -9.55 -14.86
CA LEU A 323 6.95 -8.75 -14.47
C LEU A 323 6.51 -7.49 -13.72
N THR A 324 5.45 -6.82 -14.18
CA THR A 324 4.92 -5.62 -13.52
C THR A 324 4.46 -5.93 -12.09
N ASP A 325 3.66 -6.98 -11.91
CA ASP A 325 3.21 -7.43 -10.58
C ASP A 325 4.37 -7.84 -9.69
N PHE A 326 5.35 -8.55 -10.26
CA PHE A 326 6.50 -9.03 -9.52
C PHE A 326 7.39 -7.87 -9.03
N LYS A 327 7.62 -6.83 -9.86
CA LYS A 327 8.37 -5.63 -9.43
C LYS A 327 7.71 -4.96 -8.24
N ASN A 328 6.39 -4.79 -8.27
CA ASN A 328 5.64 -4.19 -7.16
C ASN A 328 5.74 -5.02 -5.88
N LEU A 329 5.81 -6.34 -6.00
CA LEU A 329 5.92 -7.27 -4.86
C LEU A 329 7.31 -7.24 -4.20
N VAL A 330 8.38 -7.04 -4.96
CA VAL A 330 9.75 -7.15 -4.45
C VAL A 330 10.34 -5.83 -3.95
N LEU A 331 9.56 -4.74 -3.92
CA LEU A 331 10.03 -3.42 -3.48
C LEU A 331 10.62 -3.41 -2.06
N ASP A 332 10.13 -4.26 -1.17
CA ASP A 332 10.61 -4.41 0.21
C ASP A 332 11.38 -5.73 0.43
N ARG A 333 11.97 -6.28 -0.65
CA ARG A 333 12.80 -7.50 -0.66
C ARG A 333 14.22 -7.17 -1.11
N LYS A 334 15.19 -7.97 -0.68
CA LYS A 334 16.56 -7.88 -1.21
C LYS A 334 16.66 -8.67 -2.52
N VAL A 335 16.83 -7.97 -3.64
CA VAL A 335 16.97 -8.61 -4.96
C VAL A 335 18.41 -8.48 -5.43
N VAL A 336 19.00 -9.60 -5.83
CA VAL A 336 20.32 -9.64 -6.46
C VAL A 336 20.18 -10.35 -7.81
N SER A 337 20.43 -9.61 -8.88
CA SER A 337 20.30 -10.09 -10.25
C SER A 337 21.68 -10.30 -10.85
N PHE A 338 21.99 -11.56 -11.16
CA PHE A 338 23.19 -11.97 -11.87
C PHE A 338 22.90 -12.10 -13.37
N TYR A 339 23.69 -11.45 -14.22
CA TYR A 339 23.52 -11.49 -15.67
C TYR A 339 24.78 -12.00 -16.39
N GLU A 340 24.57 -12.67 -17.54
CA GLU A 340 25.65 -13.22 -18.37
C GLU A 340 26.42 -12.11 -19.11
N THR A 341 27.74 -12.21 -19.18
CA THR A 341 28.57 -11.33 -20.03
C THR A 341 29.25 -12.06 -21.19
N ARG A 342 28.98 -13.36 -21.37
CA ARG A 342 29.42 -14.15 -22.52
C ARG A 342 28.23 -14.77 -23.25
N GLN A 343 28.32 -14.85 -24.57
CA GLN A 343 27.28 -15.49 -25.38
C GLN A 343 27.29 -17.01 -25.18
N THR A 344 26.10 -17.61 -25.22
CA THR A 344 25.89 -19.05 -25.15
C THR A 344 25.90 -19.67 -26.55
N ARG A 345 26.52 -20.84 -26.75
CA ARG A 345 26.43 -21.56 -28.03
C ARG A 345 25.04 -22.19 -28.25
N GLN A 346 24.55 -22.13 -29.48
CA GLN A 346 23.31 -22.78 -29.92
C GLN A 346 23.37 -24.30 -29.78
N LEU A 347 22.20 -24.90 -29.54
CA LEU A 347 22.03 -26.35 -29.56
C LEU A 347 22.11 -26.89 -30.98
N GLN A 348 22.93 -27.92 -31.17
CA GLN A 348 23.07 -28.69 -32.39
C GLN A 348 23.01 -30.18 -32.05
N PHE A 349 22.32 -30.96 -32.86
CA PHE A 349 22.28 -32.41 -32.69
C PHE A 349 23.58 -33.00 -33.19
N ASP A 350 24.29 -33.70 -32.31
CA ASP A 350 25.47 -34.47 -32.66
C ASP A 350 25.05 -35.90 -33.00
N SER A 351 25.31 -36.31 -34.24
CA SER A 351 24.98 -37.63 -34.77
C SER A 351 25.80 -38.74 -34.12
N ASP A 352 27.00 -38.45 -33.63
CA ASP A 352 27.91 -39.47 -33.10
C ASP A 352 27.57 -39.78 -31.65
N SER A 353 27.32 -38.74 -30.84
CA SER A 353 26.90 -38.90 -29.44
C SER A 353 25.39 -39.11 -29.26
N GLN A 354 24.60 -38.98 -30.34
CA GLN A 354 23.13 -39.04 -30.35
C GLN A 354 22.50 -38.09 -29.32
N ARG A 355 23.14 -36.94 -29.10
CA ARG A 355 22.79 -35.97 -28.05
C ARG A 355 22.79 -34.56 -28.61
N TRP A 356 21.96 -33.71 -28.02
CA TRP A 356 21.98 -32.29 -28.29
C TRP A 356 23.12 -31.63 -27.49
N GLU A 357 24.04 -30.99 -28.19
CA GLU A 357 25.20 -30.32 -27.59
C GLU A 357 25.25 -28.84 -27.98
N ARG A 358 25.85 -28.01 -27.13
CA ARG A 358 26.00 -26.56 -27.38
C ARG A 358 27.26 -26.29 -28.21
N THR A 359 27.27 -26.74 -29.45
CA THR A 359 28.42 -26.64 -30.38
C THR A 359 28.21 -25.62 -31.50
N GLY A 360 26.98 -25.16 -31.73
CA GLY A 360 26.63 -24.21 -32.79
C GLY A 360 27.08 -22.76 -32.54
N ASP A 361 26.52 -21.84 -33.34
CA ASP A 361 26.82 -20.40 -33.32
C ASP A 361 26.51 -19.73 -31.97
N PHE A 362 27.16 -18.61 -31.70
CA PHE A 362 26.95 -17.84 -30.46
C PHE A 362 25.64 -17.05 -30.50
N ILE A 363 24.87 -17.13 -29.41
CA ILE A 363 23.66 -16.36 -29.18
C ILE A 363 23.60 -15.82 -27.76
N THR A 364 22.99 -14.65 -27.59
CA THR A 364 22.60 -14.15 -26.27
C THR A 364 21.27 -14.79 -25.92
N LYS A 365 21.24 -15.58 -24.84
CA LYS A 365 20.04 -16.35 -24.48
C LYS A 365 19.02 -15.47 -23.78
N VAL A 366 19.52 -14.63 -22.89
CA VAL A 366 18.76 -13.64 -22.14
C VAL A 366 19.54 -12.34 -22.24
N ASP A 367 18.94 -11.33 -22.85
CA ASP A 367 19.51 -9.99 -22.87
C ASP A 367 19.50 -9.38 -21.47
N ASN A 368 20.42 -8.45 -21.21
CA ASN A 368 20.53 -7.79 -19.90
C ASN A 368 19.20 -7.12 -19.51
N ASP A 369 18.46 -6.58 -20.47
CA ASP A 369 17.16 -5.94 -20.25
C ASP A 369 16.04 -6.91 -19.84
N SER A 370 16.20 -8.21 -20.10
CA SER A 370 15.31 -9.27 -19.62
C SER A 370 15.85 -9.91 -18.33
N ALA A 371 17.18 -10.01 -18.17
CA ALA A 371 17.82 -10.57 -16.99
C ALA A 371 17.68 -9.68 -15.73
N LEU A 372 17.49 -8.38 -15.91
CA LEU A 372 17.39 -7.39 -14.84
C LEU A 372 15.95 -6.89 -14.68
N LEU A 373 15.55 -6.59 -13.44
CA LEU A 373 14.27 -5.97 -13.13
C LEU A 373 14.27 -4.47 -13.43
N GLN A 374 15.44 -3.86 -13.63
CA GLN A 374 15.58 -2.42 -13.86
C GLN A 374 15.02 -1.60 -12.69
N LEU A 375 15.22 -2.09 -11.46
CA LEU A 375 14.89 -1.35 -10.24
C LEU A 375 16.06 -0.40 -9.89
N PRO A 376 15.83 0.61 -9.03
CA PRO A 376 16.91 1.44 -8.51
C PRO A 376 17.99 0.60 -7.82
N ASP A 377 19.25 1.06 -7.86
CA ASP A 377 20.40 0.29 -7.36
C ASP A 377 20.35 0.03 -5.85
N PHE A 378 19.57 0.81 -5.08
CA PHE A 378 19.34 0.53 -3.65
C PHE A 378 18.36 -0.63 -3.40
N MET A 379 17.64 -1.08 -4.43
CA MET A 379 16.66 -2.19 -4.39
C MET A 379 17.17 -3.46 -5.08
N GLU A 380 17.88 -3.31 -6.21
CA GLU A 380 18.40 -4.42 -7.02
C GLU A 380 19.91 -4.31 -7.19
N ASP A 381 20.64 -5.25 -6.60
CA ASP A 381 22.07 -5.42 -6.86
C ASP A 381 22.28 -6.12 -8.22
N LYS A 382 22.89 -5.43 -9.18
CA LYS A 382 23.10 -5.93 -10.55
C LYS A 382 24.54 -6.42 -10.70
N ILE A 383 24.75 -7.74 -10.67
CA ILE A 383 26.09 -8.33 -10.64
C ILE A 383 26.42 -9.02 -11.98
N PRO A 384 27.41 -8.55 -12.75
CA PRO A 384 27.86 -9.25 -13.95
C PRO A 384 28.61 -10.53 -13.59
N LEU A 385 28.38 -11.60 -14.36
CA LEU A 385 29.19 -12.83 -14.29
C LEU A 385 29.86 -13.10 -15.63
N ASP A 386 31.18 -13.31 -15.59
CA ASP A 386 32.00 -13.67 -16.75
C ASP A 386 31.78 -15.14 -17.18
N SER A 387 30.55 -15.44 -17.59
CA SER A 387 30.04 -16.76 -17.91
C SER A 387 28.89 -16.67 -18.91
N ASP A 388 28.64 -17.76 -19.61
CA ASP A 388 27.40 -17.95 -20.38
C ASP A 388 26.22 -18.37 -19.48
N HIS A 389 24.99 -18.26 -20.01
CA HIS A 389 23.72 -18.55 -19.34
C HIS A 389 23.66 -19.95 -18.72
N SER A 390 24.31 -20.93 -19.35
CA SER A 390 24.28 -22.33 -18.92
C SER A 390 25.32 -22.64 -17.84
N MET A 391 26.32 -21.78 -17.70
CA MET A 391 27.48 -21.96 -16.83
C MET A 391 27.46 -21.05 -15.60
N MET A 392 26.65 -19.99 -15.58
CA MET A 392 26.65 -18.95 -14.54
C MET A 392 26.30 -19.44 -13.12
N VAL A 393 25.75 -20.65 -13.00
CA VAL A 393 25.38 -21.29 -11.73
C VAL A 393 26.24 -22.50 -11.36
N LYS A 394 27.32 -22.75 -12.11
CA LYS A 394 28.17 -23.96 -12.02
C LYS A 394 29.55 -23.65 -11.43
N PHE A 395 29.59 -23.12 -10.22
CA PHE A 395 30.83 -22.78 -9.52
C PHE A 395 31.67 -24.01 -9.20
N GLY A 396 32.92 -24.01 -9.68
CA GLY A 396 33.81 -25.17 -9.58
C GLY A 396 34.60 -25.25 -8.28
N ASN A 397 34.81 -24.11 -7.60
CA ASN A 397 35.64 -24.01 -6.42
C ASN A 397 35.17 -22.85 -5.51
N ARG A 398 35.62 -22.82 -4.25
CA ARG A 398 35.20 -21.80 -3.25
C ARG A 398 35.78 -20.40 -3.49
N ASN A 399 36.79 -20.26 -4.36
CA ASN A 399 37.39 -18.97 -4.72
C ASN A 399 36.86 -18.44 -6.06
N ASP A 400 35.84 -19.10 -6.63
CA ASP A 400 35.16 -18.64 -7.84
C ASP A 400 34.48 -17.30 -7.53
N THR A 401 34.73 -16.28 -8.35
CA THR A 401 34.25 -14.91 -8.11
C THR A 401 32.74 -14.84 -8.05
N GLY A 402 32.04 -15.64 -8.87
CA GLY A 402 30.59 -15.72 -8.83
C GLY A 402 30.09 -16.35 -7.52
N TYR A 403 30.78 -17.39 -7.04
CA TYR A 403 30.44 -18.01 -5.75
C TYR A 403 30.71 -17.06 -4.57
N THR A 404 31.83 -16.32 -4.57
CA THR A 404 32.13 -15.37 -3.49
C THR A 404 31.09 -14.26 -3.43
N SER A 405 30.67 -13.71 -4.58
CA SER A 405 29.58 -12.71 -4.60
C SER A 405 28.25 -13.27 -4.10
N VAL A 406 27.93 -14.54 -4.43
CA VAL A 406 26.75 -15.23 -3.88
C VAL A 406 26.85 -15.40 -2.38
N LEU A 407 28.01 -15.83 -1.89
CA LEU A 407 28.24 -16.07 -0.48
C LEU A 407 28.11 -14.77 0.34
N ASP A 408 28.72 -13.68 -0.13
CA ASP A 408 28.66 -12.37 0.52
C ASP A 408 27.20 -11.92 0.72
N LYS A 409 26.37 -12.07 -0.32
CA LYS A 409 24.95 -11.69 -0.26
C LYS A 409 24.13 -12.62 0.64
N LEU A 410 24.37 -13.94 0.60
CA LEU A 410 23.67 -14.87 1.49
C LEU A 410 24.07 -14.70 2.96
N GLN A 411 25.32 -14.36 3.25
CA GLN A 411 25.77 -14.05 4.61
C GLN A 411 25.11 -12.77 5.13
N GLN A 412 25.00 -11.74 4.28
CA GLN A 412 24.22 -10.55 4.61
C GLN A 412 22.75 -10.89 4.89
N PHE A 413 22.15 -11.74 4.04
CA PHE A 413 20.76 -12.17 4.24
C PHE A 413 20.59 -12.93 5.57
N GLU A 414 21.48 -13.87 5.90
CA GLU A 414 21.42 -14.62 7.16
C GLU A 414 21.49 -13.71 8.40
N GLN A 415 22.31 -12.66 8.34
CA GLN A 415 22.49 -11.70 9.45
C GLN A 415 21.26 -10.81 9.66
N GLU A 416 20.67 -10.29 8.58
CA GLU A 416 19.60 -9.28 8.66
C GLU A 416 18.19 -9.88 8.69
N ALA A 417 17.98 -11.04 8.07
CA ALA A 417 16.64 -11.51 7.74
C ALA A 417 15.79 -11.88 8.94
N SER A 418 16.38 -12.37 10.04
CA SER A 418 15.60 -12.78 11.22
C SER A 418 14.77 -11.62 11.76
N ASN A 419 15.36 -10.44 11.91
CA ASN A 419 14.67 -9.26 12.45
C ASN A 419 13.60 -8.75 11.47
N VAL A 420 13.94 -8.66 10.19
CA VAL A 420 13.03 -8.15 9.15
C VAL A 420 11.83 -9.07 8.97
N VAL A 421 12.05 -10.38 8.87
CA VAL A 421 10.96 -11.36 8.70
C VAL A 421 10.14 -11.47 9.97
N LYS A 422 10.75 -11.51 11.16
CA LYS A 422 10.00 -11.46 12.42
C LYS A 422 9.12 -10.22 12.49
N ALA A 423 9.60 -9.05 12.07
CA ALA A 423 8.79 -7.82 12.04
C ALA A 423 7.58 -7.93 11.10
N ARG A 424 7.68 -8.69 10.00
CA ARG A 424 6.55 -8.96 9.06
C ARG A 424 5.52 -9.94 9.63
N PHE A 425 5.92 -10.82 10.56
CA PHE A 425 5.05 -11.86 11.16
C PHE A 425 4.56 -11.53 12.56
N SER A 426 5.30 -10.70 13.30
CA SER A 426 4.81 -10.15 14.55
C SER A 426 3.48 -9.49 14.23
N ARG A 427 2.43 -9.90 14.94
CA ARG A 427 1.14 -9.20 15.04
C ARG A 427 1.30 -7.80 15.65
N VAL A 428 2.28 -7.05 15.20
CA VAL A 428 1.98 -5.71 14.76
C VAL A 428 1.17 -5.98 13.50
N GLN A 429 -0.15 -6.01 13.67
CA GLN A 429 -0.98 -5.26 12.74
C GLN A 429 -0.06 -4.14 12.25
N ARG A 430 0.29 -4.05 10.96
CA ARG A 430 0.37 -2.71 10.40
C ARG A 430 -1.05 -2.15 10.56
N THR A 431 -1.44 -1.85 11.79
CA THR A 431 -1.93 -0.56 12.16
C THR A 431 -1.01 0.33 11.33
N SER A 432 -1.57 0.91 10.26
CA SER A 432 -1.61 2.35 10.32
C SER A 432 -1.79 2.69 11.79
N THR A 433 -0.68 2.95 12.51
CA THR A 433 -0.67 3.23 13.95
C THR A 433 -1.86 4.13 14.18
N VAL A 434 -2.95 3.64 14.77
CA VAL A 434 -4.27 4.24 14.49
C VAL A 434 -4.19 5.72 14.80
N LYS A 435 -4.38 6.53 13.76
CA LYS A 435 -3.96 7.93 13.78
C LYS A 435 -5.13 8.76 14.22
N TYR A 436 -4.99 9.38 15.39
CA TYR A 436 -5.97 10.34 15.88
C TYR A 436 -5.39 11.75 15.78
N PHE A 437 -5.93 12.52 14.85
CA PHE A 437 -5.68 13.95 14.68
C PHE A 437 -6.99 14.68 14.93
N ILE A 438 -7.34 14.86 16.20
CA ILE A 438 -8.50 15.64 16.65
C ILE A 438 -7.93 16.76 17.54
N PRO A 439 -8.10 18.04 17.20
CA PRO A 439 -7.55 19.16 17.97
C PRO A 439 -8.35 19.48 19.26
N TYR A 440 -9.32 18.63 19.60
CA TYR A 440 -10.26 18.83 20.70
C TYR A 440 -10.26 17.66 21.66
N THR A 441 -10.58 17.94 22.92
CA THR A 441 -10.87 16.91 23.94
C THR A 441 -12.33 16.47 23.87
N SER A 442 -12.61 15.26 24.37
CA SER A 442 -13.99 14.77 24.53
C SER A 442 -14.79 15.71 25.46
N ASN A 443 -16.03 15.99 25.09
CA ASN A 443 -16.94 16.82 25.88
C ASN A 443 -17.76 15.91 26.82
N PRO A 444 -17.49 15.90 28.14
CA PRO A 444 -18.21 15.05 29.09
C PRO A 444 -19.66 15.49 29.31
N ASP A 445 -20.00 16.73 28.95
CA ASP A 445 -21.33 17.31 29.12
C ASP A 445 -22.17 17.21 27.82
N PHE A 446 -21.80 16.32 26.89
CA PHE A 446 -22.59 16.06 25.69
C PHE A 446 -23.92 15.37 26.06
N VAL A 447 -25.02 15.83 25.46
CA VAL A 447 -26.37 15.42 25.81
C VAL A 447 -27.18 15.08 24.55
N GLY A 448 -27.88 13.95 24.57
CA GLY A 448 -28.89 13.59 23.58
C GLY A 448 -28.35 13.30 22.18
N ARG A 449 -29.10 13.71 21.15
CA ARG A 449 -28.76 13.54 19.72
C ARG A 449 -28.58 12.08 19.25
N SER A 450 -29.12 11.13 19.99
CA SER A 450 -29.01 9.68 19.71
C SER A 450 -29.50 9.30 18.31
N GLU A 451 -30.57 9.94 17.83
CA GLU A 451 -31.13 9.68 16.50
C GLU A 451 -30.19 10.15 15.39
N ILE A 452 -29.62 11.35 15.51
CA ILE A 452 -28.64 11.89 14.55
C ILE A 452 -27.38 11.02 14.53
N LEU A 453 -26.88 10.62 15.71
CA LEU A 453 -25.72 9.73 15.82
C LEU A 453 -26.00 8.36 15.19
N LYS A 454 -27.23 7.84 15.30
CA LYS A 454 -27.64 6.60 14.63
C LYS A 454 -27.65 6.77 13.12
N LEU A 455 -28.24 7.85 12.60
CA LEU A 455 -28.24 8.17 11.16
C LEU A 455 -26.81 8.29 10.61
N LEU A 456 -25.88 8.90 11.36
CA LEU A 456 -24.47 8.97 10.97
C LEU A 456 -23.83 7.57 10.90
N LYS A 457 -24.09 6.70 11.88
CA LYS A 457 -23.59 5.32 11.88
C LYS A 457 -24.10 4.54 10.66
N ASP A 458 -25.36 4.76 10.28
CA ASP A 458 -25.98 4.11 9.13
C ASP A 458 -25.44 4.65 7.79
N GLN A 459 -25.32 5.97 7.63
CA GLN A 459 -24.79 6.59 6.39
C GLN A 459 -23.30 6.27 6.16
N LEU A 460 -22.50 6.19 7.23
CA LEU A 460 -21.06 5.95 7.16
C LEU A 460 -20.67 4.46 7.20
N GLY A 461 -21.65 3.53 7.28
CA GLY A 461 -21.41 2.10 7.14
C GLY A 461 -20.83 1.39 8.38
N HIS A 462 -20.81 2.05 9.54
CA HIS A 462 -20.29 1.47 10.79
C HIS A 462 -21.32 0.60 11.54
N THR A 463 -22.44 0.23 10.90
CA THR A 463 -23.47 -0.69 11.40
C THR A 463 -23.58 -2.00 10.60
N ARG A 464 -23.16 -2.05 9.32
CA ARG A 464 -23.13 -3.26 8.46
C ARG A 464 -22.02 -3.15 7.43
N ARG A 465 -21.16 -4.19 7.32
CA ARG A 465 -20.24 -4.35 6.18
C ARG A 465 -21.05 -4.50 4.89
N THR A 466 -21.15 -3.43 4.13
CA THR A 466 -21.71 -3.48 2.77
C THR A 466 -20.57 -3.67 1.79
N ASN A 467 -20.74 -4.56 0.81
CA ASN A 467 -19.78 -4.77 -0.29
C ASN A 467 -19.81 -3.62 -1.31
N SER A 468 -20.09 -2.38 -0.86
CA SER A 468 -20.17 -1.22 -1.74
C SER A 468 -18.75 -0.81 -2.15
N THR A 469 -18.55 -0.59 -3.45
CA THR A 469 -17.31 -0.06 -4.01
C THR A 469 -17.21 1.47 -3.89
N SER A 470 -18.26 2.15 -3.42
CA SER A 470 -18.32 3.61 -3.26
C SER A 470 -17.94 4.08 -1.85
N GLN A 471 -17.18 5.18 -1.79
CA GLN A 471 -16.79 5.84 -0.55
C GLN A 471 -18.02 6.40 0.20
N ALA A 472 -18.17 6.11 1.48
CA ALA A 472 -19.27 6.62 2.29
C ALA A 472 -19.03 8.09 2.70
N ARG A 473 -20.05 8.94 2.53
CA ARG A 473 -20.00 10.38 2.86
C ARG A 473 -21.30 10.82 3.53
N ALA A 474 -21.20 11.50 4.67
CA ALA A 474 -22.33 12.07 5.39
C ALA A 474 -22.11 13.56 5.66
N SER A 475 -23.19 14.35 5.75
CA SER A 475 -23.11 15.78 6.05
C SER A 475 -24.13 16.17 7.11
N LEU A 476 -23.70 16.93 8.11
CA LEU A 476 -24.55 17.62 9.08
C LEU A 476 -24.72 19.08 8.66
N TYR A 477 -25.95 19.53 8.46
CA TYR A 477 -26.25 20.94 8.18
C TYR A 477 -27.25 21.56 9.15
N GLY A 478 -27.32 22.89 9.24
CA GLY A 478 -28.28 23.60 10.09
C GLY A 478 -27.76 24.92 10.62
N LEU A 479 -28.58 25.63 11.40
CA LEU A 479 -28.26 26.95 11.95
C LEU A 479 -26.97 26.96 12.79
N GLY A 480 -26.24 28.07 12.77
CA GLY A 480 -25.07 28.28 13.65
C GLY A 480 -25.46 28.14 15.13
N GLY A 481 -24.72 27.32 15.89
CA GLY A 481 -24.97 27.09 17.32
C GLY A 481 -25.86 25.89 17.67
N THR A 482 -26.36 25.12 16.70
CA THR A 482 -27.18 23.89 16.95
C THR A 482 -26.38 22.67 17.41
N GLY A 483 -25.05 22.73 17.40
CA GLY A 483 -24.17 21.67 17.92
C GLY A 483 -23.61 20.69 16.89
N LYS A 484 -23.64 20.99 15.58
CA LYS A 484 -23.08 20.14 14.51
C LYS A 484 -21.65 19.63 14.80
N THR A 485 -20.74 20.55 15.14
CA THR A 485 -19.35 20.23 15.50
C THR A 485 -19.28 19.31 16.72
N GLN A 486 -20.14 19.53 17.72
CA GLN A 486 -20.19 18.68 18.92
C GLN A 486 -20.71 17.27 18.61
N ILE A 487 -21.68 17.14 17.71
CA ILE A 487 -22.18 15.84 17.23
C ILE A 487 -21.08 15.10 16.47
N ALA A 488 -20.34 15.79 15.59
CA ALA A 488 -19.21 15.19 14.87
C ALA A 488 -18.08 14.74 15.81
N LEU A 489 -17.77 15.53 16.85
CA LEU A 489 -16.82 15.17 17.90
C LEU A 489 -17.28 13.94 18.69
N GLU A 490 -18.52 13.94 19.17
CA GLU A 490 -19.07 12.80 19.91
C GLU A 490 -19.04 11.53 19.05
N TYR A 491 -19.42 11.64 17.78
CA TYR A 491 -19.32 10.54 16.83
C TYR A 491 -17.89 10.01 16.69
N ALA A 492 -16.90 10.90 16.54
CA ALA A 492 -15.48 10.53 16.44
C ALA A 492 -14.98 9.79 17.68
N PHE A 493 -15.32 10.27 18.87
CA PHE A 493 -14.93 9.63 20.14
C PHE A 493 -15.66 8.30 20.38
N GLN A 494 -16.94 8.18 19.97
CA GLN A 494 -17.64 6.89 19.98
C GLN A 494 -17.03 5.91 18.99
N LEU A 495 -16.63 6.37 17.81
CA LEU A 495 -15.99 5.56 16.79
C LEU A 495 -14.64 5.03 17.28
N GLN A 496 -13.81 5.89 17.90
CA GLN A 496 -12.55 5.47 18.53
C GLN A 496 -12.75 4.36 19.57
N LYS A 497 -13.83 4.41 20.37
CA LYS A 497 -14.15 3.40 21.38
C LYS A 497 -14.69 2.09 20.78
N THR A 498 -15.54 2.19 19.76
CA THR A 498 -16.26 1.03 19.18
C THR A 498 -15.48 0.34 18.05
N HIS A 499 -14.67 1.09 17.31
CA HIS A 499 -13.87 0.65 16.18
C HIS A 499 -12.44 1.19 16.31
N PRO A 500 -11.65 0.66 17.27
CA PRO A 500 -10.34 1.22 17.63
C PRO A 500 -9.29 1.09 16.51
N THR A 501 -9.61 0.39 15.42
CA THR A 501 -8.79 0.23 14.22
C THR A 501 -8.94 1.37 13.20
N VAL A 502 -9.96 2.22 13.35
CA VAL A 502 -10.27 3.32 12.40
C VAL A 502 -9.50 4.58 12.79
N SER A 503 -8.71 5.13 11.87
CA SER A 503 -8.01 6.41 12.07
C SER A 503 -8.98 7.59 11.92
N VAL A 504 -8.76 8.69 12.62
CA VAL A 504 -9.61 9.90 12.54
C VAL A 504 -8.76 11.14 12.27
N PHE A 505 -9.10 11.88 11.22
CA PHE A 505 -8.44 13.11 10.81
C PHE A 505 -9.44 14.28 10.80
N TRP A 506 -9.19 15.29 11.62
CA TRP A 506 -10.01 16.49 11.71
C TRP A 506 -9.40 17.63 10.89
N ILE A 507 -10.18 18.18 9.96
CA ILE A 507 -9.80 19.24 9.04
C ILE A 507 -10.70 20.45 9.26
N HIS A 508 -10.11 21.59 9.60
CA HIS A 508 -10.82 22.86 9.63
C HIS A 508 -10.92 23.46 8.24
N ALA A 509 -12.14 23.71 7.78
CA ALA A 509 -12.40 24.20 6.42
C ALA A 509 -13.11 25.56 6.37
N SER A 510 -13.00 26.35 7.44
CA SER A 510 -13.50 27.73 7.49
C SER A 510 -12.76 28.69 6.57
N SER A 511 -11.55 28.33 6.12
CA SER A 511 -10.79 29.06 5.09
C SER A 511 -9.76 28.15 4.40
N ALA A 512 -9.29 28.55 3.21
CA ALA A 512 -8.24 27.84 2.48
C ALA A 512 -6.96 27.65 3.30
N ALA A 513 -6.56 28.68 4.07
CA ALA A 513 -5.35 28.66 4.87
C ALA A 513 -5.42 27.59 5.96
N ARG A 514 -6.55 27.51 6.69
CA ARG A 514 -6.74 26.53 7.76
C ARG A 514 -6.88 25.11 7.24
N PHE A 515 -7.52 24.95 6.08
CA PHE A 515 -7.57 23.68 5.38
C PHE A 515 -6.15 23.18 5.07
N ARG A 516 -5.33 24.00 4.40
CA ARG A 516 -3.95 23.65 4.06
C ARG A 516 -3.07 23.41 5.30
N GLN A 517 -3.26 24.19 6.36
CA GLN A 517 -2.55 24.03 7.63
C GLN A 517 -2.86 22.68 8.30
N ALA A 518 -4.12 22.24 8.29
CA ALA A 518 -4.52 20.95 8.85
C ALA A 518 -3.83 19.79 8.10
N PHE A 519 -3.82 19.85 6.77
CA PHE A 519 -3.12 18.89 5.92
C PHE A 519 -1.61 18.87 6.17
N ALA A 520 -0.97 20.04 6.26
CA ALA A 520 0.46 20.14 6.58
C ALA A 520 0.76 19.55 7.98
N SER A 521 -0.10 19.80 8.96
CA SER A 521 0.04 19.26 10.32
C SER A 521 -0.09 17.74 10.36
N ILE A 522 -1.00 17.16 9.57
CA ILE A 522 -1.14 15.71 9.40
C ILE A 522 0.12 15.12 8.76
N ALA A 523 0.61 15.73 7.68
CA ALA A 523 1.81 15.27 6.97
C ALA A 523 3.03 15.26 7.89
N GLN A 524 3.23 16.34 8.66
CA GLN A 524 4.33 16.44 9.61
C GLN A 524 4.18 15.47 10.79
N LYS A 525 3.00 15.40 11.42
CA LYS A 525 2.79 14.57 12.62
C LYS A 525 2.99 13.08 12.34
N TYR A 526 2.68 12.64 11.13
CA TYR A 526 2.75 11.23 10.74
C TYR A 526 3.88 10.90 9.77
N ASP A 527 4.83 11.83 9.61
CA ASP A 527 6.07 11.66 8.83
C ASP A 527 5.78 11.11 7.42
N ILE A 528 4.81 11.71 6.72
CA ILE A 528 4.41 11.27 5.38
C ILE A 528 5.55 11.56 4.40
N THR A 529 6.14 10.51 3.81
CA THR A 529 7.25 10.61 2.86
C THR A 529 7.02 11.72 1.83
N GLY A 530 7.98 12.64 1.71
CA GLY A 530 7.90 13.79 0.80
C GLY A 530 7.42 15.10 1.43
N TYR A 531 6.94 15.11 2.69
CA TYR A 531 6.48 16.36 3.34
C TYR A 531 7.60 17.40 3.54
N ALA A 532 8.86 16.98 3.61
CA ALA A 532 10.00 17.89 3.77
C ALA A 532 10.50 18.47 2.42
N GLU A 533 9.93 18.04 1.29
CA GLU A 533 10.37 18.50 -0.02
C GLU A 533 9.92 19.95 -0.29
N PRO A 534 10.80 20.80 -0.82
CA PRO A 534 10.45 22.17 -1.15
C PRO A 534 9.41 22.22 -2.27
N LYS A 535 8.34 23.02 -2.07
CA LYS A 535 7.23 23.26 -3.03
C LYS A 535 6.23 22.10 -3.21
N VAL A 536 6.20 21.10 -2.33
CA VAL A 536 5.16 20.05 -2.39
C VAL A 536 3.76 20.62 -2.07
N ASP A 537 2.74 20.22 -2.82
CA ASP A 537 1.34 20.54 -2.50
C ASP A 537 0.85 19.57 -1.41
N MET A 538 0.97 19.99 -0.15
CA MET A 538 0.67 19.18 1.04
C MET A 538 -0.72 18.50 0.99
N PRO A 539 -1.81 19.21 0.64
CA PRO A 539 -3.11 18.58 0.40
C PRO A 539 -3.10 17.37 -0.55
N LEU A 540 -2.40 17.46 -1.69
CA LEU A 540 -2.30 16.33 -2.64
C LEU A 540 -1.47 15.19 -2.08
N LEU A 541 -0.39 15.50 -1.37
CA LEU A 541 0.48 14.49 -0.75
C LEU A 541 -0.30 13.62 0.24
N VAL A 542 -1.02 14.25 1.17
CA VAL A 542 -1.85 13.55 2.16
C VAL A 542 -2.99 12.81 1.48
N ARG A 543 -3.59 13.39 0.43
CA ARG A 543 -4.62 12.71 -0.36
C ARG A 543 -4.10 11.39 -0.93
N GLY A 544 -2.99 11.42 -1.67
CA GLY A 544 -2.38 10.21 -2.23
C GLY A 544 -2.02 9.21 -1.15
N TRP A 545 -1.46 9.69 -0.03
CA TRP A 545 -1.14 8.86 1.12
C TRP A 545 -2.37 8.20 1.77
N LEU A 546 -3.55 8.84 1.82
CA LEU A 546 -4.77 8.23 2.36
C LEU A 546 -5.44 7.23 1.39
N GLU A 547 -5.21 7.39 0.09
CA GLU A 547 -5.77 6.53 -0.98
C GLU A 547 -4.99 5.20 -1.15
N GLU A 548 -3.80 5.07 -0.57
CA GLU A 548 -3.02 3.82 -0.58
C GLU A 548 -3.76 2.66 0.12
N LYS A 549 -3.68 1.45 -0.45
CA LYS A 549 -4.46 0.28 -0.03
C LYS A 549 -4.09 -0.28 1.35
N ASP A 550 -2.91 0.03 1.86
CA ASP A 550 -2.39 -0.47 3.13
C ASP A 550 -2.65 0.46 4.32
N ARG A 551 -3.43 1.54 4.13
CA ARG A 551 -3.63 2.61 5.12
C ARG A 551 -4.72 2.36 6.16
N GLY A 552 -5.37 1.20 6.09
CA GLY A 552 -6.47 0.83 6.98
C GLY A 552 -7.69 1.73 6.81
N GLU A 553 -8.75 1.47 7.57
CA GLU A 553 -9.96 2.29 7.56
C GLU A 553 -9.69 3.64 8.23
N TRP A 554 -10.26 4.71 7.67
CA TRP A 554 -10.13 6.05 8.25
C TRP A 554 -11.40 6.89 8.05
N LEU A 555 -11.62 7.83 8.97
CA LEU A 555 -12.64 8.88 8.92
C LEU A 555 -11.96 10.25 8.80
N MET A 556 -12.36 11.03 7.80
CA MET A 556 -12.00 12.45 7.68
C MET A 556 -13.20 13.32 8.04
N ILE A 557 -13.04 14.19 9.03
CA ILE A 557 -14.06 15.16 9.44
C ILE A 557 -13.68 16.53 8.89
N ILE A 558 -14.54 17.10 8.05
CA ILE A 558 -14.38 18.43 7.47
C ILE A 558 -15.33 19.37 8.22
N ASP A 559 -14.78 20.18 9.10
CA ASP A 559 -15.55 21.04 9.99
C ASP A 559 -15.63 22.48 9.46
N ASN A 560 -16.82 23.09 9.56
CA ASN A 560 -17.15 24.44 9.06
C ASN A 560 -16.93 24.63 7.55
N ALA A 561 -17.37 23.66 6.74
CA ALA A 561 -17.35 23.77 5.28
C ALA A 561 -18.53 24.64 4.77
N ASP A 562 -18.52 25.94 5.06
CA ASP A 562 -19.66 26.84 4.81
C ASP A 562 -19.63 27.52 3.43
N ASP A 563 -18.45 27.64 2.82
CA ASP A 563 -18.22 28.41 1.60
C ASP A 563 -18.30 27.55 0.32
N MET A 564 -19.35 27.80 -0.47
CA MET A 564 -19.63 27.08 -1.72
C MET A 564 -18.57 27.37 -2.80
N GLN A 565 -18.11 28.63 -2.90
CA GLN A 565 -17.14 29.05 -3.93
C GLN A 565 -15.76 28.51 -3.59
N LEU A 566 -15.37 28.53 -2.32
CA LEU A 566 -14.10 27.97 -1.86
C LEU A 566 -13.95 26.48 -2.19
N PHE A 567 -15.03 25.71 -2.05
CA PHE A 567 -14.99 24.26 -2.27
C PHE A 567 -15.17 23.84 -3.73
N PHE A 568 -15.94 24.59 -4.54
CA PHE A 568 -16.34 24.15 -5.88
C PHE A 568 -16.08 25.17 -7.00
N GLY A 569 -15.51 26.34 -6.70
CA GLY A 569 -15.26 27.40 -7.67
C GLY A 569 -16.51 28.17 -8.08
N GLN A 570 -16.34 29.17 -8.95
CA GLN A 570 -17.44 29.93 -9.52
C GLN A 570 -18.19 29.11 -10.61
N PRO A 571 -19.51 29.25 -10.73
CA PRO A 571 -20.27 28.65 -11.83
C PRO A 571 -19.80 29.21 -13.18
N ALA A 572 -19.78 28.37 -14.22
CA ALA A 572 -19.16 28.61 -15.53
C ALA A 572 -19.81 29.72 -16.42
N GLY A 573 -20.52 30.69 -15.85
CA GLY A 573 -21.30 31.71 -16.58
C GLY A 573 -20.87 33.16 -16.40
N THR A 574 -20.10 33.53 -15.37
CA THR A 574 -19.73 34.93 -15.11
C THR A 574 -18.34 35.23 -15.66
N THR A 575 -18.29 35.67 -16.92
CA THR A 575 -17.06 36.14 -17.55
C THR A 575 -16.74 37.57 -17.13
N THR A 576 -15.52 37.80 -16.65
CA THR A 576 -14.70 38.95 -17.06
C THR A 576 -13.23 38.62 -16.81
N SER A 577 -12.52 38.36 -17.93
CA SER A 577 -11.06 38.29 -18.06
C SER A 577 -10.33 37.10 -17.41
N PRO A 578 -9.72 36.18 -18.20
CA PRO A 578 -8.76 35.22 -17.68
C PRO A 578 -7.43 35.95 -17.43
N SER A 579 -7.25 36.52 -16.24
CA SER A 579 -5.91 36.86 -15.77
C SER A 579 -5.14 35.56 -15.55
N LYS A 580 -4.03 35.38 -16.27
CA LYS A 580 -3.11 34.23 -16.21
C LYS A 580 -2.37 34.05 -14.87
N GLU A 581 -2.88 34.61 -13.77
CA GLU A 581 -2.24 34.54 -12.46
C GLU A 581 -3.18 33.90 -11.45
N LYS A 582 -2.85 32.63 -11.15
CA LYS A 582 -3.38 31.74 -10.10
C LYS A 582 -4.78 31.17 -10.35
N ASP A 583 -4.79 29.97 -10.90
CA ASP A 583 -5.79 28.97 -10.58
C ASP A 583 -5.89 28.83 -9.04
N GLU A 584 -6.80 29.54 -8.39
CA GLU A 584 -7.22 29.17 -7.04
C GLU A 584 -8.05 27.89 -7.16
N GLU A 585 -7.34 26.76 -7.19
CA GLU A 585 -7.95 25.44 -7.29
C GLU A 585 -8.82 25.16 -6.05
N HIS A 586 -10.08 24.86 -6.29
CA HIS A 586 -11.12 24.66 -5.29
C HIS A 586 -10.84 23.48 -4.33
N LEU A 587 -11.24 23.60 -3.06
CA LEU A 587 -10.80 22.66 -2.00
C LEU A 587 -11.32 21.23 -2.15
N ALA A 588 -12.47 21.02 -2.80
CA ALA A 588 -13.07 19.68 -2.93
C ALA A 588 -12.17 18.68 -3.68
N ARG A 589 -11.24 19.17 -4.52
CA ARG A 589 -10.27 18.33 -5.25
C ARG A 589 -9.28 17.60 -4.34
N TYR A 590 -9.08 18.09 -3.12
CA TYR A 590 -8.12 17.52 -2.17
C TYR A 590 -8.73 16.41 -1.31
N LEU A 591 -10.02 16.16 -1.45
CA LEU A 591 -10.71 15.11 -0.72
C LEU A 591 -10.34 13.74 -1.31
N PRO A 592 -9.88 12.78 -0.49
CA PRO A 592 -9.53 11.45 -0.99
C PRO A 592 -10.74 10.71 -1.54
N GLU A 593 -10.52 9.90 -2.57
CA GLU A 593 -11.52 9.05 -3.20
C GLU A 593 -11.09 7.57 -3.15
N CYS A 594 -11.41 6.88 -2.05
CA CYS A 594 -11.13 5.46 -1.89
C CYS A 594 -12.25 4.74 -1.12
N ALA A 595 -12.40 3.43 -1.34
CA ALA A 595 -13.46 2.63 -0.71
C ALA A 595 -13.25 2.38 0.80
N HIS A 596 -12.00 2.45 1.29
CA HIS A 596 -11.64 2.25 2.70
C HIS A 596 -11.68 3.53 3.54
N GLY A 597 -12.01 4.68 2.95
CA GLY A 597 -12.13 5.96 3.64
C GLY A 597 -13.58 6.40 3.82
N THR A 598 -13.88 7.13 4.89
CA THR A 598 -15.19 7.77 5.10
C THR A 598 -15.03 9.26 5.36
N ILE A 599 -16.02 10.07 4.94
CA ILE A 599 -15.98 11.54 5.11
C ILE A 599 -17.25 12.02 5.82
N LEU A 600 -17.07 12.79 6.89
CA LEU A 600 -18.12 13.50 7.60
C LEU A 600 -17.92 15.01 7.42
N ILE A 601 -18.97 15.72 7.00
CA ILE A 601 -18.94 17.16 6.81
C ILE A 601 -19.82 17.85 7.85
N THR A 602 -19.37 18.95 8.44
CA THR A 602 -20.24 19.91 9.14
C THR A 602 -20.28 21.21 8.35
N THR A 603 -21.49 21.73 8.13
CA THR A 603 -21.70 22.97 7.38
C THR A 603 -22.94 23.69 7.88
N ARG A 604 -23.01 25.00 7.71
CA ARG A 604 -24.24 25.78 7.86
C ARG A 604 -25.03 25.82 6.57
N ASN A 605 -24.39 25.59 5.43
CA ASN A 605 -24.97 25.71 4.11
C ASN A 605 -25.39 24.33 3.57
N LYS A 606 -26.71 24.10 3.51
CA LYS A 606 -27.30 22.86 2.97
C LYS A 606 -26.77 22.52 1.57
N GLN A 607 -26.54 23.52 0.71
CA GLN A 607 -26.08 23.29 -0.67
C GLN A 607 -24.67 22.68 -0.70
N VAL A 608 -23.77 23.13 0.18
CA VAL A 608 -22.45 22.50 0.35
C VAL A 608 -22.61 21.05 0.79
N GLY A 609 -23.46 20.81 1.79
CA GLY A 609 -23.75 19.47 2.28
C GLY A 609 -24.21 18.52 1.17
N VAL A 610 -25.19 18.94 0.36
CA VAL A 610 -25.73 18.15 -0.77
C VAL A 610 -24.64 17.81 -1.80
N ARG A 611 -23.79 18.78 -2.16
CA ARG A 611 -22.72 18.52 -3.15
C ARG A 611 -21.63 17.61 -2.59
N MET A 612 -21.29 17.75 -1.30
CA MET A 612 -20.22 16.97 -0.66
C MET A 612 -20.59 15.50 -0.42
N THR A 613 -21.87 15.19 -0.25
CA THR A 613 -22.38 13.83 -0.01
C THR A 613 -22.59 13.00 -1.29
N LYS A 614 -22.38 13.58 -2.48
CA LYS A 614 -22.45 12.89 -3.79
C LYS A 614 -23.68 11.98 -3.95
N GLY A 615 -24.86 12.46 -3.54
CA GLY A 615 -26.14 11.75 -3.72
C GLY A 615 -26.77 11.18 -2.45
N GLN A 616 -26.07 11.18 -1.29
CA GLN A 616 -26.74 10.93 0.00
C GLN A 616 -27.42 12.19 0.53
N GLN A 617 -28.57 12.04 1.20
CA GLN A 617 -29.29 13.14 1.83
C GLN A 617 -28.52 13.68 3.05
N PRO A 618 -28.18 14.98 3.09
CA PRO A 618 -27.62 15.60 4.29
C PRO A 618 -28.59 15.52 5.47
N ILE A 619 -28.05 15.41 6.68
CA ILE A 619 -28.81 15.34 7.92
C ILE A 619 -28.94 16.75 8.50
N GLU A 620 -30.17 17.19 8.70
CA GLU A 620 -30.45 18.47 9.35
C GLU A 620 -30.33 18.38 10.86
N VAL A 621 -29.56 19.28 11.45
CA VAL A 621 -29.37 19.39 12.90
C VAL A 621 -30.24 20.53 13.42
N LEU A 622 -31.40 20.15 13.93
CA LEU A 622 -32.37 21.05 14.55
C LEU A 622 -31.93 21.47 15.96
N ARG A 623 -32.71 22.36 16.56
CA ARG A 623 -32.55 22.82 17.95
C ARG A 623 -32.71 21.64 18.93
N MET A 624 -32.33 21.83 20.20
CA MET A 624 -32.60 20.80 21.20
C MET A 624 -34.10 20.70 21.47
N ASN A 625 -34.57 19.52 21.84
CA ASN A 625 -35.91 19.41 22.43
C ASN A 625 -35.88 19.86 23.90
N GLU A 626 -37.06 19.90 24.53
CA GLU A 626 -37.22 20.31 25.94
C GLU A 626 -36.36 19.46 26.89
N GLU A 627 -36.34 18.14 26.67
CA GLU A 627 -35.61 17.19 27.51
C GLU A 627 -34.10 17.39 27.40
N GLU A 628 -33.58 17.46 26.17
CA GLU A 628 -32.17 17.70 25.86
C GLU A 628 -31.71 19.05 26.45
N SER A 629 -32.51 20.11 26.32
CA SER A 629 -32.21 21.44 26.85
C SER A 629 -32.11 21.42 28.37
N ALA A 630 -33.07 20.79 29.04
CA ALA A 630 -33.09 20.67 30.49
C ALA A 630 -31.92 19.82 31.02
N GLN A 631 -31.57 18.74 30.33
CA GLN A 631 -30.40 17.91 30.67
C GLN A 631 -29.09 18.70 30.53
N LEU A 632 -28.91 19.46 29.44
CA LEU A 632 -27.72 20.29 29.24
C LEU A 632 -27.58 21.37 30.34
N LEU A 633 -28.65 22.10 30.63
CA LEU A 633 -28.63 23.13 31.68
C LEU A 633 -28.33 22.55 33.06
N ARG A 634 -28.91 21.39 33.41
CA ARG A 634 -28.63 20.72 34.69
C ARG A 634 -27.17 20.27 34.80
N ALA A 635 -26.64 19.66 33.74
CA ALA A 635 -25.24 19.22 33.70
C ALA A 635 -24.28 20.40 33.87
N ARG A 636 -24.57 21.51 33.18
CA ARG A 636 -23.72 22.70 33.19
C ARG A 636 -23.83 23.48 34.50
N LEU A 637 -25.03 23.84 34.94
CA LEU A 637 -25.23 24.75 36.08
C LEU A 637 -24.75 24.16 37.41
N LYS A 638 -24.78 22.83 37.58
CA LYS A 638 -24.44 22.10 38.83
C LYS A 638 -25.21 22.57 40.09
N ASP A 639 -26.12 23.52 39.92
CA ASP A 639 -26.91 24.17 40.96
C ASP A 639 -28.25 23.43 41.13
N THR A 640 -28.49 22.91 42.33
CA THR A 640 -29.72 22.20 42.70
C THR A 640 -30.89 23.13 43.02
N SER A 641 -30.69 24.45 43.04
CA SER A 641 -31.72 25.43 43.43
C SER A 641 -32.69 25.83 42.30
N ALA A 642 -32.33 25.58 41.03
CA ALA A 642 -33.16 25.94 39.88
C ALA A 642 -34.35 24.97 39.70
N THR A 643 -35.57 25.51 39.62
CA THR A 643 -36.77 24.69 39.42
C THR A 643 -36.92 24.25 37.97
N VAL A 644 -37.65 23.15 37.71
CA VAL A 644 -37.95 22.68 36.35
C VAL A 644 -38.60 23.77 35.51
N ALA A 645 -39.51 24.56 36.10
CA ALA A 645 -40.16 25.68 35.43
C ALA A 645 -39.18 26.79 35.03
N GLN A 646 -38.18 27.10 35.86
CA GLN A 646 -37.15 28.09 35.52
C GLN A 646 -36.24 27.61 34.39
N LEU A 647 -35.84 26.33 34.40
CA LEU A 647 -35.03 25.75 33.32
C LEU A 647 -35.80 25.69 32.00
N SER A 648 -37.09 25.37 32.04
CA SER A 648 -37.98 25.38 30.88
C SER A 648 -38.15 26.80 30.32
N ALA A 649 -38.43 27.78 31.18
CA ALA A 649 -38.53 29.18 30.77
C ALA A 649 -37.23 29.71 30.14
N LEU A 650 -36.07 29.36 30.72
CA LEU A 650 -34.77 29.74 30.17
C LEU A 650 -34.53 29.09 28.81
N SER A 651 -34.85 27.79 28.70
CA SER A 651 -34.71 27.05 27.45
C SER A 651 -35.57 27.64 26.34
N SER A 652 -36.83 27.96 26.66
CA SER A 652 -37.78 28.58 25.73
C SER A 652 -37.34 29.97 25.29
N GLN A 653 -36.89 30.84 26.21
CA GLN A 653 -36.43 32.19 25.85
C GLN A 653 -35.19 32.18 24.95
N LEU A 654 -34.33 31.17 25.08
CA LEU A 654 -33.14 30.98 24.25
C LEU A 654 -33.39 30.02 23.07
N GLU A 655 -34.67 29.76 22.76
CA GLU A 655 -35.14 28.94 21.63
C GLU A 655 -34.47 27.55 21.54
N HIS A 656 -34.16 26.96 22.70
CA HIS A 656 -33.51 25.66 22.81
C HIS A 656 -32.20 25.55 22.00
N LEU A 657 -31.52 26.68 21.78
CA LEU A 657 -30.26 26.71 21.05
C LEU A 657 -29.11 26.28 21.98
N PRO A 658 -28.45 25.14 21.73
CA PRO A 658 -27.43 24.59 22.63
C PRO A 658 -26.33 25.58 22.99
N LEU A 659 -25.86 26.36 22.01
CA LEU A 659 -24.80 27.34 22.22
C LEU A 659 -25.25 28.50 23.12
N ALA A 660 -26.48 28.99 22.97
CA ALA A 660 -27.03 30.03 23.83
C ALA A 660 -27.30 29.52 25.25
N LEU A 661 -27.74 28.27 25.40
CA LEU A 661 -27.93 27.64 26.71
C LEU A 661 -26.59 27.44 27.44
N ALA A 662 -25.55 26.99 26.74
CA ALA A 662 -24.21 26.87 27.29
C ALA A 662 -23.65 28.23 27.72
N GLN A 663 -23.84 29.27 26.90
CA GLN A 663 -23.45 30.64 27.24
C GLN A 663 -24.17 31.16 28.47
N ALA A 664 -25.50 30.97 28.54
CA ALA A 664 -26.30 31.37 29.68
C ALA A 664 -25.84 30.66 30.97
N ALA A 665 -25.59 29.35 30.90
CA ALA A 665 -25.10 28.59 32.04
C ALA A 665 -23.72 29.08 32.50
N ALA A 666 -22.79 29.34 31.57
CA ALA A 666 -21.47 29.88 31.87
C ALA A 666 -21.58 31.26 32.55
N PHE A 667 -22.39 32.17 32.00
CA PHE A 667 -22.62 33.49 32.58
C PHE A 667 -23.19 33.41 34.00
N ILE A 668 -24.19 32.56 34.21
CA ILE A 668 -24.82 32.35 35.51
C ILE A 668 -23.77 31.88 36.54
N GLN A 669 -22.88 30.98 36.14
CA GLN A 669 -21.81 30.47 37.01
C GLN A 669 -20.72 31.52 37.29
N GLU A 670 -20.19 32.16 36.25
CA GLU A 670 -19.13 33.18 36.37
C GLU A 670 -19.56 34.37 37.21
N THR A 671 -20.82 34.79 37.07
CA THR A 671 -21.37 35.92 37.83
C THR A 671 -22.03 35.51 39.14
N SER A 672 -22.16 34.20 39.40
CA SER A 672 -22.80 33.62 40.59
C SER A 672 -24.21 34.16 40.86
N ILE A 673 -24.98 34.46 39.82
CA ILE A 673 -26.39 34.86 39.93
C ILE A 673 -27.30 33.63 39.86
N THR A 674 -28.58 33.77 40.22
CA THR A 674 -29.55 32.68 40.08
C THR A 674 -30.14 32.62 38.66
N VAL A 675 -30.66 31.46 38.25
CA VAL A 675 -31.42 31.31 36.99
C VAL A 675 -32.58 32.31 36.93
N HIS A 676 -33.26 32.55 38.06
CA HIS A 676 -34.31 33.56 38.15
C HIS A 676 -33.80 34.97 37.83
N LYS A 677 -32.65 35.36 38.38
CA LYS A 677 -32.06 36.67 38.11
C LYS A 677 -31.63 36.81 36.66
N TYR A 678 -31.10 35.76 36.05
CA TYR A 678 -30.75 35.76 34.64
C TYR A 678 -31.98 35.89 33.73
N LEU A 679 -33.07 35.19 34.04
CA LEU A 679 -34.35 35.35 33.34
C LEU A 679 -34.89 36.79 33.41
N GLN A 680 -34.73 37.47 34.55
CA GLN A 680 -35.08 38.89 34.66
C GLN A 680 -34.26 39.73 33.67
N LEU A 681 -32.95 39.50 33.58
CA LEU A 681 -32.07 40.22 32.64
C LEU A 681 -32.46 39.96 31.17
N LEU A 682 -32.86 38.73 30.83
CA LEU A 682 -33.35 38.41 29.48
C LEU A 682 -34.72 39.03 29.18
N SER A 683 -35.59 39.20 30.18
CA SER A 683 -36.95 39.70 29.99
C SER A 683 -37.09 41.23 29.91
N ASN A 684 -36.00 41.97 30.13
CA ASN A 684 -36.05 43.44 30.18
C ASN A 684 -36.26 44.08 28.80
N SER A 685 -35.46 43.69 27.80
CA SER A 685 -35.60 44.17 26.43
C SER A 685 -34.91 43.23 25.44
N ASP A 686 -35.33 43.26 24.17
CA ASP A 686 -34.63 42.51 23.10
C ASP A 686 -33.17 42.96 22.95
N MET A 687 -32.85 44.23 23.27
CA MET A 687 -31.48 44.74 23.27
C MET A 687 -30.62 44.08 24.35
N ASP A 688 -31.19 43.77 25.52
CA ASP A 688 -30.47 43.07 26.60
C ASP A 688 -30.16 41.62 26.21
N ILE A 689 -31.09 40.94 25.53
CA ILE A 689 -30.87 39.59 24.99
C ILE A 689 -29.69 39.61 24.02
N VAL A 690 -29.69 40.54 23.05
CA VAL A 690 -28.59 40.61 22.09
C VAL A 690 -27.29 41.04 22.75
N HIS A 691 -27.33 41.95 23.73
CA HIS A 691 -26.16 42.32 24.52
C HIS A 691 -25.55 41.10 25.22
N LEU A 692 -26.37 40.28 25.88
CA LEU A 692 -25.95 39.04 26.51
C LEU A 692 -25.36 38.06 25.49
N LEU A 693 -26.05 37.80 24.37
CA LEU A 693 -25.58 36.91 23.28
C LEU A 693 -24.33 37.41 22.56
N SER A 694 -23.98 38.69 22.71
CA SER A 694 -22.77 39.30 22.12
C SER A 694 -21.57 39.24 23.04
N ARG A 695 -21.73 38.76 24.29
CA ARG A 695 -20.60 38.55 25.20
C ARG A 695 -19.84 37.28 24.81
N ASP A 696 -18.53 37.36 24.88
CA ASP A 696 -17.66 36.20 24.68
C ASP A 696 -17.78 35.24 25.87
N PHE A 697 -17.71 33.95 25.59
CA PHE A 697 -17.62 32.88 26.59
C PHE A 697 -16.85 31.70 26.01
N GLU A 698 -16.17 30.95 26.87
CA GLU A 698 -15.43 29.75 26.45
C GLU A 698 -16.27 28.49 26.63
N THR A 699 -16.13 27.53 25.70
CA THR A 699 -16.80 26.23 25.81
C THR A 699 -15.99 25.12 25.16
N VAL A 700 -16.08 23.91 25.72
CA VAL A 700 -15.28 22.74 25.30
C VAL A 700 -15.63 22.34 23.86
N GLY A 701 -14.61 22.05 23.05
CA GLY A 701 -14.79 21.62 21.66
C GLY A 701 -15.23 22.73 20.72
N ARG A 702 -15.06 23.99 21.13
CA ARG A 702 -15.16 25.17 20.25
C ARG A 702 -13.76 25.62 19.86
N ASP A 703 -13.64 26.01 18.61
CA ASP A 703 -12.44 26.57 18.04
C ASP A 703 -12.08 27.91 18.72
N THR A 704 -10.83 28.05 19.18
CA THR A 704 -10.34 29.26 19.85
C THR A 704 -10.23 30.45 18.91
N GLU A 705 -10.07 30.21 17.61
CA GLU A 705 -10.02 31.26 16.58
C GLU A 705 -11.40 31.66 16.04
N ALA A 706 -12.46 30.90 16.39
CA ALA A 706 -13.83 31.26 16.04
C ALA A 706 -14.37 32.34 16.99
N PRO A 707 -15.36 33.15 16.57
CA PRO A 707 -16.04 34.06 17.47
C PRO A 707 -16.59 33.31 18.68
N GLN A 708 -16.41 33.85 19.88
CA GLN A 708 -16.85 33.23 21.13
C GLN A 708 -18.28 33.63 21.51
N ALA A 709 -18.77 34.77 21.02
CA ALA A 709 -20.18 35.14 21.15
C ALA A 709 -21.11 34.38 20.18
N VAL A 710 -22.33 34.04 20.63
CA VAL A 710 -23.39 33.48 19.77
C VAL A 710 -23.75 34.45 18.64
N ALA A 711 -23.95 35.73 18.97
CA ALA A 711 -24.36 36.74 17.99
C ALA A 711 -23.33 36.92 16.86
N GLN A 712 -22.03 36.93 17.20
CA GLN A 712 -20.95 37.07 16.21
C GLN A 712 -20.90 35.87 15.26
N THR A 713 -21.28 34.67 15.73
CA THR A 713 -21.34 33.46 14.89
C THR A 713 -22.28 33.65 13.71
N TRP A 714 -23.45 34.27 13.92
CA TRP A 714 -24.40 34.57 12.85
C TRP A 714 -23.98 35.77 12.00
N MET A 715 -23.40 36.80 12.62
CA MET A 715 -22.90 37.98 11.89
C MET A 715 -21.86 37.63 10.82
N LEU A 716 -21.00 36.63 11.05
CA LEU A 716 -20.07 36.14 10.02
C LEU A 716 -20.81 35.55 8.81
N SER A 717 -21.84 34.74 9.05
CA SER A 717 -22.66 34.19 7.98
C SER A 717 -23.44 35.28 7.24
N PHE A 718 -23.89 36.34 7.92
CA PHE A 718 -24.52 37.50 7.28
C PHE A 718 -23.55 38.23 6.35
N GLN A 719 -22.31 38.47 6.81
CA GLN A 719 -21.26 39.07 5.99
C GLN A 719 -20.92 38.21 4.77
N GLN A 720 -20.87 36.89 4.93
CA GLN A 720 -20.64 35.97 3.81
C GLN A 720 -21.77 36.05 2.78
N ILE A 721 -23.03 36.01 3.22
CA ILE A 721 -24.19 36.15 2.32
C ILE A 721 -24.18 37.51 1.63
N GLU A 722 -23.85 38.60 2.33
CA GLU A 722 -23.73 39.93 1.75
C GLU A 722 -22.69 39.99 0.62
N GLN A 723 -21.53 39.38 0.83
CA GLN A 723 -20.44 39.36 -0.16
C GLN A 723 -20.75 38.49 -1.39
N GLN A 724 -21.46 37.37 -1.19
CA GLN A 724 -21.68 36.37 -2.25
C GLN A 724 -23.04 36.48 -2.93
N HIS A 725 -24.06 36.99 -2.22
CA HIS A 725 -25.47 36.96 -2.62
C HIS A 725 -26.21 38.23 -2.13
N ALA A 726 -26.01 39.35 -2.83
CA ALA A 726 -26.57 40.65 -2.47
C ALA A 726 -28.09 40.62 -2.20
N LEU A 727 -28.89 39.99 -3.07
CA LEU A 727 -30.34 39.91 -2.89
C LEU A 727 -30.75 39.14 -1.63
N ALA A 728 -30.06 38.04 -1.32
CA ALA A 728 -30.34 37.26 -0.13
C ALA A 728 -30.04 38.08 1.14
N SER A 729 -28.99 38.90 1.13
CA SER A 729 -28.66 39.80 2.24
C SER A 729 -29.70 40.91 2.42
N GLU A 730 -30.16 41.51 1.32
CA GLU A 730 -31.25 42.50 1.34
C GLU A 730 -32.55 41.88 1.87
N LEU A 731 -32.94 40.70 1.39
CA LEU A 731 -34.13 39.98 1.87
C LEU A 731 -34.03 39.60 3.35
N LEU A 732 -32.89 39.09 3.81
CA LEU A 732 -32.68 38.77 5.23
C LEU A 732 -32.85 40.02 6.11
N SER A 733 -32.31 41.15 5.65
CA SER A 733 -32.36 42.43 6.35
C SER A 733 -33.79 42.98 6.38
N PHE A 734 -34.50 42.94 5.25
CA PHE A 734 -35.91 43.31 5.11
C PHE A 734 -36.81 42.46 6.00
N MET A 735 -36.72 41.13 5.89
CA MET A 735 -37.49 40.18 6.70
C MET A 735 -37.23 40.39 8.20
N SER A 736 -36.05 40.86 8.59
CA SER A 736 -35.75 41.11 9.99
C SER A 736 -36.62 42.21 10.60
N ILE A 737 -37.17 43.12 9.80
CA ILE A 737 -38.01 44.24 10.25
C ILE A 737 -39.47 43.83 10.43
N LEU A 738 -39.95 42.84 9.67
CA LEU A 738 -41.32 42.34 9.72
C LEU A 738 -41.61 41.52 11.00
N ASP A 739 -42.85 41.05 11.16
CA ASP A 739 -43.10 39.96 12.11
C ASP A 739 -42.25 38.75 11.70
N ARG A 740 -41.77 38.00 12.68
CA ARG A 740 -40.87 36.87 12.46
C ARG A 740 -41.59 35.61 12.00
N GLN A 741 -42.91 35.55 12.14
CA GLN A 741 -43.74 34.41 11.77
C GLN A 741 -44.67 34.80 10.62
N ASP A 742 -44.94 33.82 9.76
CA ASP A 742 -45.90 33.93 8.65
C ASP A 742 -45.64 35.13 7.73
N ILE A 743 -44.37 35.41 7.41
CA ILE A 743 -44.00 36.46 6.45
C ILE A 743 -44.52 36.06 5.06
N PRO A 744 -45.45 36.82 4.45
CA PRO A 744 -46.03 36.43 3.16
C PRO A 744 -45.00 36.47 2.04
N ALA A 745 -45.03 35.47 1.14
CA ALA A 745 -44.14 35.42 -0.02
C ALA A 745 -44.31 36.66 -0.92
N GLU A 746 -45.53 37.19 -1.00
CA GLU A 746 -45.88 38.34 -1.82
C GLU A 746 -45.13 39.60 -1.37
N PHE A 747 -44.85 39.76 -0.07
CA PHE A 747 -44.06 40.88 0.45
C PHE A 747 -42.61 40.79 -0.02
N LEU A 748 -42.07 39.57 -0.07
CA LEU A 748 -40.70 39.32 -0.50
C LEU A 748 -40.56 39.48 -2.02
N SER A 749 -41.57 39.05 -2.78
CA SER A 749 -41.64 39.28 -4.22
C SER A 749 -41.71 40.76 -4.56
N HIS A 750 -42.64 41.50 -3.92
CA HIS A 750 -42.78 42.93 -4.15
C HIS A 750 -41.52 43.71 -3.78
N TYR A 751 -40.88 43.37 -2.65
CA TYR A 751 -39.62 43.98 -2.27
C TYR A 751 -38.49 43.62 -3.26
N GLY A 752 -38.36 42.35 -3.65
CA GLY A 752 -37.34 41.88 -4.58
C GLY A 752 -37.43 42.53 -5.98
N GLU A 753 -38.64 42.82 -6.44
CA GLU A 753 -38.89 43.54 -7.69
C GLU A 753 -38.43 45.02 -7.65
N GLN A 754 -38.48 45.65 -6.47
CA GLN A 754 -38.11 47.06 -6.28
C GLN A 754 -36.69 47.26 -5.71
N ALA A 755 -36.09 46.24 -5.11
CA ALA A 755 -34.77 46.31 -4.48
C ALA A 755 -33.62 46.22 -5.53
N GLY A 756 -33.20 47.38 -6.03
CA GLY A 756 -32.03 47.51 -6.92
C GLY A 756 -31.98 48.84 -7.68
N ASP A 757 -30.98 48.98 -8.56
CA ASP A 757 -30.71 50.18 -9.39
C ASP A 757 -31.76 50.43 -10.51
N GLY A 758 -33.02 50.06 -10.29
CA GLY A 758 -34.12 50.21 -11.26
C GLY A 758 -34.26 49.07 -12.28
N VAL A 759 -33.58 47.93 -12.07
CA VAL A 759 -33.73 46.71 -12.89
C VAL A 759 -34.62 45.70 -12.14
N PRO A 760 -35.78 45.29 -12.69
CA PRO A 760 -36.62 44.27 -12.07
C PRO A 760 -35.87 42.94 -11.99
N ARG A 761 -35.73 42.39 -10.78
CA ARG A 761 -35.16 41.05 -10.57
C ARG A 761 -36.24 39.99 -10.80
N GLY A 762 -35.95 38.96 -11.58
CA GLY A 762 -36.92 37.93 -11.95
C GLY A 762 -37.21 36.93 -10.82
N GLU A 763 -38.33 36.19 -10.94
CA GLU A 763 -38.77 35.12 -10.01
C GLU A 763 -37.67 34.08 -9.70
N MET A 764 -36.81 33.81 -10.69
CA MET A 764 -35.67 32.90 -10.53
C MET A 764 -34.64 33.43 -9.52
N GLU A 765 -34.28 34.71 -9.57
CA GLU A 765 -33.30 35.31 -8.65
C GLU A 765 -33.85 35.36 -7.21
N LEU A 766 -35.15 35.66 -7.06
CA LEU A 766 -35.83 35.62 -5.77
C LEU A 766 -35.83 34.20 -5.18
N THR A 767 -36.16 33.21 -6.00
CA THR A 767 -36.15 31.79 -5.61
C THR A 767 -34.77 31.34 -5.18
N GLU A 768 -33.72 31.75 -5.92
CA GLU A 768 -32.33 31.48 -5.56
C GLU A 768 -31.94 32.15 -4.24
N ALA A 769 -32.27 33.42 -4.05
CA ALA A 769 -31.97 34.17 -2.83
C ALA A 769 -32.65 33.59 -1.59
N LEU A 770 -33.95 33.26 -1.68
CA LEU A 770 -34.67 32.56 -0.61
C LEU A 770 -34.11 31.14 -0.39
N GLY A 771 -33.68 30.48 -1.47
CA GLY A 771 -32.95 29.22 -1.43
C GLY A 771 -31.66 29.30 -0.60
N ILE A 772 -30.89 30.39 -0.73
CA ILE A 772 -29.69 30.66 0.08
C ILE A 772 -30.05 30.85 1.56
N LEU A 773 -31.06 31.67 1.87
CA LEU A 773 -31.48 31.91 3.26
C LEU A 773 -31.98 30.63 3.95
N LYS A 774 -32.73 29.79 3.21
CA LYS A 774 -33.12 28.45 3.65
C LYS A 774 -31.92 27.53 3.82
N ALA A 775 -30.94 27.60 2.90
CA ALA A 775 -29.75 26.77 2.97
C ALA A 775 -28.90 27.05 4.21
N PHE A 776 -28.85 28.29 4.70
CA PHE A 776 -28.20 28.68 5.96
C PHE A 776 -29.07 28.46 7.21
N SER A 777 -30.30 27.98 7.04
CA SER A 777 -31.31 27.81 8.09
C SER A 777 -31.65 29.10 8.85
N PHE A 778 -31.52 30.26 8.21
CA PHE A 778 -31.98 31.54 8.78
C PHE A 778 -33.49 31.75 8.61
N VAL A 779 -34.03 31.16 7.55
CA VAL A 779 -35.44 31.23 7.19
C VAL A 779 -35.95 29.81 6.95
N THR A 780 -37.19 29.56 7.36
CA THR A 780 -37.94 28.34 7.04
C THR A 780 -39.19 28.68 6.25
N GLU A 781 -39.57 27.83 5.30
CA GLU A 781 -40.79 28.00 4.52
C GLU A 781 -41.87 27.07 5.07
N THR A 782 -43.05 27.62 5.32
CA THR A 782 -44.21 26.89 5.82
C THR A 782 -44.91 26.20 4.65
N THR A 783 -44.99 24.86 4.71
CA THR A 783 -45.42 24.00 3.59
C THR A 783 -46.84 24.25 3.08
N ASP A 784 -47.68 24.85 3.91
CA ASP A 784 -49.13 24.91 3.68
C ASP A 784 -49.59 26.28 3.15
N SER A 785 -48.80 27.33 3.37
CA SER A 785 -49.14 28.74 3.10
C SER A 785 -48.17 29.44 2.14
N GLY A 786 -46.98 28.87 1.89
CA GLY A 786 -45.89 29.57 1.19
C GLY A 786 -45.32 30.75 1.99
N SER A 787 -45.70 30.91 3.26
CA SER A 787 -45.15 31.93 4.16
C SER A 787 -43.77 31.53 4.68
N PHE A 788 -43.03 32.52 5.18
CA PHE A 788 -41.68 32.35 5.69
C PHE A 788 -41.57 32.73 7.16
N ASP A 789 -40.81 31.95 7.90
CA ASP A 789 -40.52 32.17 9.32
C ASP A 789 -39.04 32.47 9.52
N MET A 790 -38.75 33.40 10.44
CA MET A 790 -37.40 33.70 10.93
C MET A 790 -37.28 33.29 12.41
N HIS A 791 -36.13 32.72 12.74
CA HIS A 791 -35.78 32.44 14.14
C HIS A 791 -35.67 33.77 14.92
N ARG A 792 -36.30 33.87 16.10
CA ARG A 792 -36.37 35.16 16.84
C ARG A 792 -34.99 35.69 17.19
N LEU A 793 -34.09 34.87 17.74
CA LEU A 793 -32.72 35.32 18.04
C LEU A 793 -31.95 35.76 16.78
N VAL A 794 -32.15 35.11 15.63
CA VAL A 794 -31.55 35.53 14.34
C VAL A 794 -32.08 36.92 13.97
N GLN A 795 -33.40 37.13 14.02
CA GLN A 795 -34.02 38.44 13.76
C GLN A 795 -33.42 39.55 14.63
N LEU A 796 -33.30 39.31 15.94
CA LEU A 796 -32.75 40.30 16.87
C LEU A 796 -31.29 40.63 16.57
N VAL A 797 -30.48 39.62 16.24
CA VAL A 797 -29.07 39.81 15.88
C VAL A 797 -28.93 40.52 14.53
N THR A 798 -29.78 40.22 13.55
CA THR A 798 -29.83 40.94 12.26
C THR A 798 -30.15 42.41 12.49
N ARG A 799 -31.17 42.73 13.31
CA ARG A 799 -31.51 44.12 13.66
C ARG A 799 -30.32 44.84 14.31
N LYS A 800 -29.62 44.20 15.27
CA LYS A 800 -28.41 44.80 15.86
C LYS A 800 -27.32 45.06 14.82
N TRP A 801 -27.10 44.12 13.91
CA TRP A 801 -26.11 44.25 12.84
C TRP A 801 -26.44 45.43 11.91
N LEU A 802 -27.71 45.60 11.54
CA LEU A 802 -28.20 46.76 10.77
C LEU A 802 -28.04 48.07 11.55
N THR A 803 -28.35 48.08 12.85
CA THR A 803 -28.17 49.26 13.72
C THR A 803 -26.69 49.64 13.79
N SER A 804 -25.78 48.68 13.97
CA SER A 804 -24.33 48.97 14.02
C SER A 804 -23.77 49.53 12.71
N ARG A 805 -24.46 49.30 11.60
CA ARG A 805 -24.10 49.79 10.26
C ARG A 805 -24.87 51.05 9.84
N GLY A 806 -25.82 51.51 10.66
CA GLY A 806 -26.65 52.67 10.36
C GLY A 806 -27.69 52.44 9.25
N THR A 807 -27.98 51.20 8.87
CA THR A 807 -28.89 50.87 7.75
C THR A 807 -30.28 50.47 8.20
N ILE A 808 -30.53 50.31 9.51
CA ILE A 808 -31.84 49.86 10.03
C ILE A 808 -33.00 50.77 9.60
N SER A 809 -32.80 52.09 9.59
CA SER A 809 -33.83 53.07 9.19
C SER A 809 -34.24 52.93 7.72
N ARG A 810 -33.30 52.52 6.85
CA ARG A 810 -33.60 52.24 5.43
C ARG A 810 -34.59 51.09 5.32
N PHE A 811 -34.24 49.94 5.89
CA PHE A 811 -35.09 48.74 5.85
C PHE A 811 -36.42 48.93 6.59
N SER A 812 -36.46 49.73 7.65
CA SER A 812 -37.72 50.11 8.32
C SER A 812 -38.65 50.91 7.41
N THR A 813 -38.08 51.84 6.63
CA THR A 813 -38.86 52.64 5.66
C THR A 813 -39.36 51.75 4.52
N GLU A 814 -38.49 50.90 3.98
CA GLU A 814 -38.82 49.98 2.88
C GLU A 814 -39.91 48.98 3.30
N ALA A 815 -39.81 48.37 4.49
CA ALA A 815 -40.84 47.47 5.02
C ALA A 815 -42.20 48.16 5.14
N LEU A 816 -42.24 49.39 5.65
CA LEU A 816 -43.48 50.16 5.78
C LEU A 816 -44.08 50.51 4.41
N MET A 817 -43.23 50.86 3.43
CA MET A 817 -43.66 51.11 2.05
C MET A 817 -44.22 49.85 1.38
N THR A 818 -43.54 48.71 1.51
CA THR A 818 -44.02 47.42 0.96
C THR A 818 -45.36 47.03 1.56
N VAL A 819 -45.53 47.12 2.88
CA VAL A 819 -46.81 46.81 3.55
C VAL A 819 -47.91 47.82 3.18
N SER A 820 -47.57 49.07 2.90
CA SER A 820 -48.55 50.10 2.51
C SER A 820 -48.97 50.04 1.04
N ASN A 821 -48.15 49.47 0.16
CA ASN A 821 -48.39 49.40 -1.28
C ASN A 821 -49.11 48.11 -1.71
N MET A 822 -49.30 47.18 -0.77
CA MET A 822 -50.02 45.91 -0.93
C MET A 822 -51.31 45.95 -0.14
#